data_AF-A0A1V4CMK1-F1
#
_entry.id   AF-A0A1V4CMK1-F1
#
_cell.length_a   1.000
_cell.length_b   1.000
_cell.length_c   1.000
_cell.angle_alpha   90.00
_cell.angle_beta   90.00
_cell.angle_gamma   90.00
#
_symmetry.space_group_name_H-M   'P 1'
#
loop_
_entity.id
_entity.type
_entity.pdbx_description
1 polymer ?
#
loop_
_entity_poly.entity_id
_entity_poly.type
_entity_poly.pdbx_seq_one_letter_code
_entity_poly.pdbx_strand_id
1 'polypeptide(L)'
;PTYAFQRQRYWPEAQAKVVEGPTMMASAKESRFWSAVDEEDAEAVSALLGLAGDEREPGFQEVLPVLADWHRRENRRSTVNDWRYRVVWKPIVESGAGGGASPKLTGTWLAVVPAGSHGMTTWVHDALTVLARSGATVVPLEASASAGADRVTLAEDIRAAVARHAAAEEGTEGGTTSVAGVLSFLALDEEPEAVHQAAPAGAAATLTLVHALSDLAMDLPLWLMTRGAVAVGRSDALPSPLQSMVWGLGRVIGLEHPQWWGGLIDLPDVLDDRAARRWLAALASPADEDQVAIRTSGAFVRRLVRARTGEPSGALGGAWRPRGTVLITGGTGALGGHVARWLAEAGAAHLLLVSRRGPAAPGAAGLVAELEAAGTSVTVAACDVADREAVRTLLATLPEEHPLSTIVHTAGSGGDLRPVAETRLESFADVLDAKVTGARCLHELTREMELDAFVLFSSAAATWGSGGQGSYAAANAYLDALAEHRRALGLAGTSIAWGAWADAGMAVVDAAEEMVRRRGLRSMPPELAVVALQQAWDADEASVTVADVDWERFVPGFTAARPRPLLMDLPEAARAIEATRPSVGENASAWLTQLTEASVEERERSLVELVRTHVAAVLNYGDAKDIAANRALKDLGFDSLTAVELRNRLNAVTGLALPTTVVFDHPTPAALVAHLRVQLFGQDEGETAARRRLATTARAQAEDDADTDPVVIVGAACRYPGGVGSPEQLWDLVAGGVDAIAGFPSDRGWDLENLYDPDPDRSGNTYAMSGGFLDDTAGFDAEFFGISPREASAMDPQQRLLLETSWEAIETAGINPSELTGTPVGVFVGANNQDYLTRFSTVPSGADGYVMTGNTASVMSGRVAYVFGLEGPAVTVDTACSSSLVALHQASAALRSGECSMALAGGVAVMSTPGTFVEFSRQRGLSADGRCKAYAEGADGTGWGEGVGVLLLERLSDARARGHRVLAVVRGSAVNQDGASNGLTAPNGPSQERVIRQALA
;
A
#
# COMPACT_ATOMS: atom_id res chain seq x y z
N PRO A 1 -6.34 -42.48 7.97
CA PRO A 1 -6.45 -41.46 6.90
C PRO A 1 -6.64 -42.08 5.52
N THR A 2 -7.53 -41.49 4.72
CA THR A 2 -7.88 -41.94 3.37
C THR A 2 -7.01 -41.31 2.28
N TYR A 3 -6.39 -40.16 2.55
CA TYR A 3 -5.48 -39.48 1.63
C TYR A 3 -4.01 -39.77 1.95
N ALA A 4 -3.23 -40.13 0.93
CA ALA A 4 -1.79 -40.31 1.03
C ALA A 4 -1.07 -39.04 0.54
N PHE A 5 -0.62 -38.21 1.49
CA PHE A 5 0.07 -36.94 1.22
C PHE A 5 1.28 -37.13 0.29
N GLN A 6 1.34 -36.32 -0.77
CA GLN A 6 2.43 -36.27 -1.75
C GLN A 6 3.52 -35.32 -1.27
N ARG A 7 4.22 -35.71 -0.19
CA ARG A 7 5.16 -34.83 0.52
C ARG A 7 6.36 -34.45 -0.37
N GLN A 8 6.64 -33.15 -0.47
CA GLN A 8 7.85 -32.59 -1.06
C GLN A 8 8.74 -31.97 0.03
N ARG A 9 10.05 -31.91 -0.22
CA ARG A 9 11.02 -31.38 0.75
C ARG A 9 11.03 -29.85 0.74
N TYR A 10 10.77 -29.25 1.91
CA TYR A 10 10.84 -27.81 2.15
C TYR A 10 11.78 -27.50 3.33
N TRP A 11 13.03 -27.19 3.04
CA TRP A 11 14.01 -26.79 4.06
C TRP A 11 15.04 -25.85 3.44
N PRO A 12 15.31 -24.66 4.03
CA PRO A 12 16.26 -23.71 3.45
C PRO A 12 17.69 -24.26 3.48
N GLU A 13 18.37 -24.18 2.33
CA GLU A 13 19.81 -24.45 2.21
C GLU A 13 20.60 -23.22 2.66
N ALA A 14 21.66 -23.42 3.44
CA ALA A 14 22.53 -22.32 3.84
C ALA A 14 23.37 -21.86 2.63
N GLN A 15 22.94 -20.78 1.94
CA GLN A 15 23.68 -20.24 0.80
C GLN A 15 24.69 -19.15 1.22
N ALA A 16 25.93 -19.31 0.74
CA ALA A 16 26.98 -18.30 0.79
C ALA A 16 26.72 -17.18 -0.24
N LYS A 17 26.97 -15.92 0.14
CA LYS A 17 26.72 -14.68 -0.62
C LYS A 17 27.31 -14.69 -2.06
N VAL A 18 26.49 -14.40 -3.08
CA VAL A 18 26.92 -13.90 -4.41
C VAL A 18 25.92 -12.83 -4.90
N VAL A 19 26.40 -11.76 -5.53
CA VAL A 19 25.67 -10.55 -5.96
C VAL A 19 25.64 -10.47 -7.50
N GLU A 20 24.47 -10.27 -8.13
CA GLU A 20 24.32 -9.90 -9.57
C GLU A 20 23.15 -8.91 -9.78
N GLY A 21 23.29 -8.00 -10.77
CA GLY A 21 22.31 -6.96 -11.15
C GLY A 21 21.89 -6.98 -12.65
N PRO A 22 20.87 -6.20 -13.09
CA PRO A 22 20.14 -6.42 -14.36
C PRO A 22 20.50 -5.49 -15.54
N THR A 23 20.07 -5.89 -16.76
CA THR A 23 20.49 -5.43 -18.11
C THR A 23 19.42 -4.65 -18.90
N MET A 24 19.84 -3.79 -19.84
CA MET A 24 19.11 -3.44 -21.08
C MET A 24 20.06 -3.43 -22.31
N MET A 25 19.50 -3.68 -23.50
CA MET A 25 20.16 -4.16 -24.73
C MET A 25 21.22 -3.20 -25.35
N ALA A 26 22.49 -3.43 -25.05
CA ALA A 26 23.60 -3.23 -25.98
C ALA A 26 23.97 -4.58 -26.61
N SER A 27 24.55 -4.61 -27.81
CA SER A 27 25.13 -5.88 -28.30
C SER A 27 26.17 -6.36 -27.27
N ALA A 28 26.28 -7.67 -27.02
CA ALA A 28 27.23 -8.18 -26.02
C ALA A 28 28.68 -7.71 -26.25
N LYS A 29 29.03 -7.31 -27.48
CA LYS A 29 30.32 -6.69 -27.83
C LYS A 29 30.41 -5.23 -27.41
N GLU A 30 29.35 -4.46 -27.61
CA GLU A 30 29.26 -3.05 -27.22
C GLU A 30 29.22 -2.90 -25.70
N SER A 31 28.50 -3.78 -24.99
CA SER A 31 28.51 -3.80 -23.53
C SER A 31 29.91 -4.09 -22.97
N ARG A 32 30.65 -5.04 -23.55
CA ARG A 32 32.03 -5.35 -23.14
C ARG A 32 33.01 -4.20 -23.42
N PHE A 33 32.83 -3.52 -24.55
CA PHE A 33 33.65 -2.35 -24.89
C PHE A 33 33.44 -1.22 -23.89
N TRP A 34 32.20 -0.85 -23.62
CA TRP A 34 31.90 0.22 -22.67
C TRP A 34 32.25 -0.13 -21.23
N SER A 35 32.11 -1.39 -20.80
CA SER A 35 32.63 -1.84 -19.50
C SER A 35 34.14 -1.65 -19.39
N ALA A 36 34.92 -2.03 -20.42
CA ALA A 36 36.37 -1.84 -20.43
C ALA A 36 36.77 -0.35 -20.44
N VAL A 37 35.98 0.51 -21.11
CA VAL A 37 36.18 1.97 -21.07
C VAL A 37 35.87 2.52 -19.67
N ASP A 38 34.78 2.10 -19.04
CA ASP A 38 34.35 2.57 -17.71
C ASP A 38 35.32 2.14 -16.59
N GLU A 39 35.94 0.97 -16.73
CA GLU A 39 37.00 0.43 -15.84
C GLU A 39 38.39 1.03 -16.13
N GLU A 40 38.52 1.88 -17.14
CA GLU A 40 39.78 2.48 -17.60
C GLU A 40 40.84 1.42 -18.02
N ASP A 41 40.39 0.25 -18.50
CA ASP A 41 41.25 -0.87 -18.89
C ASP A 41 41.74 -0.74 -20.34
N ALA A 42 42.94 -0.17 -20.48
CA ALA A 42 43.58 0.04 -21.78
C ALA A 42 43.93 -1.26 -22.52
N GLU A 43 44.24 -2.35 -21.80
CA GLU A 43 44.57 -3.64 -22.41
C GLU A 43 43.31 -4.31 -22.97
N ALA A 44 42.22 -4.30 -22.21
CA ALA A 44 40.93 -4.84 -22.65
C ALA A 44 40.36 -4.06 -23.84
N VAL A 45 40.45 -2.73 -23.84
CA VAL A 45 40.03 -1.89 -24.99
C VAL A 45 40.88 -2.18 -26.22
N SER A 46 42.20 -2.31 -26.07
CA SER A 46 43.11 -2.63 -27.18
C SER A 46 42.85 -4.02 -27.77
N ALA A 47 42.55 -5.00 -26.92
CA ALA A 47 42.16 -6.34 -27.35
C ALA A 47 40.82 -6.36 -28.10
N LEU A 48 39.83 -5.59 -27.62
CA LEU A 48 38.51 -5.48 -28.25
C LEU A 48 38.55 -4.75 -29.61
N LEU A 49 39.46 -3.78 -29.77
CA LEU A 49 39.68 -3.05 -31.01
C LEU A 49 40.63 -3.78 -31.99
N GLY A 50 41.21 -4.91 -31.59
CA GLY A 50 42.13 -5.70 -32.42
C GLY A 50 43.51 -5.05 -32.60
N LEU A 51 43.93 -4.23 -31.65
CA LEU A 51 45.20 -3.48 -31.67
C LEU A 51 46.32 -4.16 -30.87
N ALA A 52 46.06 -5.35 -30.30
CA ALA A 52 47.05 -6.09 -29.53
C ALA A 52 48.25 -6.50 -30.41
N GLY A 53 49.41 -5.87 -30.17
CA GLY A 53 50.69 -6.18 -30.83
C GLY A 53 51.11 -5.26 -31.98
N ASP A 54 50.44 -4.12 -32.19
CA ASP A 54 50.87 -3.11 -33.18
C ASP A 54 51.82 -2.09 -32.50
N GLU A 55 53.01 -1.85 -33.07
CA GLU A 55 54.05 -0.92 -32.54
C GLU A 55 53.64 0.57 -32.56
N ARG A 56 52.38 0.84 -32.91
CA ARG A 56 51.72 2.14 -32.79
C ARG A 56 50.72 2.10 -31.64
N GLU A 57 51.19 1.93 -30.41
CA GLU A 57 50.33 2.09 -29.22
C GLU A 57 49.68 3.48 -29.25
N PRO A 58 48.35 3.59 -29.40
CA PRO A 58 47.68 4.85 -29.15
C PRO A 58 47.73 5.09 -27.64
N GLY A 59 47.97 6.33 -27.21
CA GLY A 59 47.93 6.73 -25.80
C GLY A 59 46.53 6.67 -25.21
N PHE A 60 45.89 5.50 -25.20
CA PHE A 60 44.56 5.28 -24.62
C PHE A 60 44.54 5.61 -23.12
N GLN A 61 45.67 5.48 -22.42
CA GLN A 61 45.81 5.90 -21.02
C GLN A 61 45.47 7.38 -20.79
N GLU A 62 45.69 8.26 -21.78
CA GLU A 62 45.35 9.70 -21.65
C GLU A 62 43.88 9.99 -22.00
N VAL A 63 43.26 9.16 -22.85
CA VAL A 63 41.92 9.42 -23.40
C VAL A 63 40.83 8.63 -22.66
N LEU A 64 41.15 7.46 -22.10
CA LEU A 64 40.20 6.59 -21.40
C LEU A 64 39.49 7.28 -20.22
N PRO A 65 40.18 8.02 -19.33
CA PRO A 65 39.47 8.73 -18.26
C PRO A 65 38.47 9.75 -18.79
N VAL A 66 38.81 10.42 -19.90
CA VAL A 66 37.93 11.41 -20.56
C VAL A 66 36.74 10.73 -21.24
N LEU A 67 36.96 9.58 -21.89
CA LEU A 67 35.92 8.78 -22.54
C LEU A 67 34.98 8.13 -21.51
N ALA A 68 35.52 7.57 -20.43
CA ALA A 68 34.76 6.99 -19.33
C ALA A 68 33.90 8.06 -18.64
N ASP A 69 34.47 9.23 -18.37
CA ASP A 69 33.71 10.36 -17.84
C ASP A 69 32.62 10.84 -18.81
N TRP A 70 32.92 10.95 -20.11
CA TRP A 70 31.93 11.28 -21.13
C TRP A 70 30.81 10.25 -21.21
N HIS A 71 31.13 8.95 -21.24
CA HIS A 71 30.17 7.86 -21.32
C HIS A 71 29.28 7.79 -20.07
N ARG A 72 29.86 7.92 -18.87
CA ARG A 72 29.10 8.06 -17.62
C ARG A 72 28.17 9.27 -17.66
N ARG A 73 28.64 10.44 -18.12
CA ARG A 73 27.81 11.65 -18.25
C ARG A 73 26.65 11.43 -19.24
N GLU A 74 26.90 10.82 -20.38
CA GLU A 74 25.88 10.58 -21.40
C GLU A 74 24.83 9.55 -20.92
N ASN A 75 25.25 8.46 -20.27
CA ASN A 75 24.32 7.49 -19.67
C ASN A 75 23.46 8.13 -18.59
N ARG A 76 24.04 8.93 -17.68
CA ARG A 76 23.28 9.68 -16.67
C ARG A 76 22.28 10.63 -17.33
N ARG A 77 22.69 11.32 -18.39
CA ARG A 77 21.82 12.24 -19.15
C ARG A 77 20.66 11.51 -19.81
N SER A 78 20.93 10.36 -20.44
CA SER A 78 19.92 9.51 -21.08
C SER A 78 18.89 9.01 -20.07
N THR A 79 19.35 8.42 -18.96
CA THR A 79 18.46 7.94 -17.88
C THR A 79 17.57 9.06 -17.36
N VAL A 80 18.10 10.26 -17.14
CA VAL A 80 17.33 11.41 -16.66
C VAL A 80 16.32 11.90 -17.70
N ASN A 81 16.65 11.90 -19.00
CA ASN A 81 15.69 12.27 -20.05
C ASN A 81 14.46 11.33 -20.03
N ASP A 82 14.65 10.05 -19.70
CA ASP A 82 13.59 9.05 -19.54
C ASP A 82 12.77 9.22 -18.24
N TRP A 83 13.10 10.20 -17.39
CA TRP A 83 12.32 10.54 -16.20
C TRP A 83 11.55 11.86 -16.34
N ARG A 84 11.73 12.59 -17.45
CA ARG A 84 11.20 13.94 -17.62
C ARG A 84 9.85 13.97 -18.34
N TYR A 85 8.90 14.65 -17.73
CA TYR A 85 7.55 14.88 -18.23
C TYR A 85 7.15 16.34 -18.08
N ARG A 86 6.21 16.79 -18.90
CA ARG A 86 5.61 18.11 -18.79
C ARG A 86 4.12 18.07 -19.05
N VAL A 87 3.42 19.02 -18.44
CA VAL A 87 2.00 19.24 -18.69
C VAL A 87 1.86 20.10 -19.95
N VAL A 88 0.94 19.72 -20.82
CA VAL A 88 0.54 20.52 -21.99
C VAL A 88 -0.97 20.64 -22.03
N TRP A 89 -1.45 21.77 -22.55
CA TRP A 89 -2.87 22.05 -22.75
C TRP A 89 -3.19 21.93 -24.23
N LYS A 90 -3.98 20.92 -24.60
CA LYS A 90 -4.35 20.68 -25.99
C LYS A 90 -5.74 21.26 -26.31
N PRO A 91 -5.92 21.98 -27.42
CA PRO A 91 -7.23 22.48 -27.80
C PRO A 91 -8.18 21.32 -28.16
N ILE A 92 -9.43 21.39 -27.70
CA ILE A 92 -10.49 20.48 -28.16
C ILE A 92 -10.99 20.99 -29.52
N VAL A 93 -10.96 20.13 -30.54
CA VAL A 93 -11.56 20.44 -31.85
C VAL A 93 -13.07 20.42 -31.70
N GLU A 94 -13.72 21.57 -31.83
CA GLU A 94 -15.19 21.68 -31.88
C GLU A 94 -15.68 20.89 -33.11
N SER A 95 -16.19 19.67 -32.92
CA SER A 95 -16.85 18.91 -33.99
C SER A 95 -18.02 19.75 -34.49
N GLY A 96 -17.93 20.18 -35.75
CA GLY A 96 -18.92 21.05 -36.42
C GLY A 96 -20.28 20.38 -36.65
N ALA A 97 -20.97 19.99 -35.59
CA ALA A 97 -22.39 19.66 -35.63
C ALA A 97 -23.14 20.98 -35.83
N GLY A 98 -23.59 21.19 -37.07
CA GLY A 98 -24.39 22.34 -37.46
C GLY A 98 -25.66 22.49 -36.63
N GLY A 99 -25.93 23.74 -36.25
CA GLY A 99 -27.14 24.18 -35.56
C GLY A 99 -26.78 25.11 -34.42
N GLY A 100 -27.10 26.40 -34.53
CA GLY A 100 -26.82 27.43 -33.52
C GLY A 100 -27.60 27.30 -32.20
N ALA A 101 -27.84 26.08 -31.72
CA ALA A 101 -28.42 25.82 -30.41
C ALA A 101 -27.30 25.82 -29.36
N SER A 102 -27.37 26.74 -28.40
CA SER A 102 -26.48 26.72 -27.24
C SER A 102 -26.67 25.39 -26.47
N PRO A 103 -25.59 24.76 -25.98
CA PRO A 103 -25.70 23.58 -25.12
C PRO A 103 -26.58 23.94 -23.92
N LYS A 104 -27.60 23.11 -23.67
CA LYS A 104 -28.54 23.29 -22.56
C LYS A 104 -28.09 22.45 -21.38
N LEU A 105 -27.84 23.10 -20.24
CA LEU A 105 -27.70 22.41 -18.97
C LEU A 105 -29.10 22.30 -18.37
N THR A 106 -29.52 21.11 -17.96
CA THR A 106 -30.85 20.86 -17.38
C THR A 106 -30.72 20.32 -15.96
N GLY A 107 -31.81 20.38 -15.19
CA GLY A 107 -31.86 19.90 -13.81
C GLY A 107 -31.41 20.95 -12.79
N THR A 108 -31.46 20.58 -11.52
CA THR A 108 -31.13 21.46 -10.39
C THR A 108 -29.67 21.35 -10.02
N TRP A 109 -28.93 22.45 -9.99
CA TRP A 109 -27.50 22.49 -9.66
C TRP A 109 -27.27 23.28 -8.38
N LEU A 110 -26.57 22.67 -7.42
CA LEU A 110 -26.16 23.35 -6.19
C LEU A 110 -24.90 24.17 -6.49
N ALA A 111 -24.99 25.49 -6.45
CA ALA A 111 -23.85 26.38 -6.64
C ALA A 111 -23.30 26.87 -5.29
N VAL A 112 -22.21 26.27 -4.84
CA VAL A 112 -21.55 26.63 -3.58
C VAL A 112 -20.61 27.80 -3.84
N VAL A 113 -20.86 28.95 -3.20
CA VAL A 113 -20.12 30.20 -3.37
C VAL A 113 -19.50 30.64 -2.04
N PRO A 114 -18.41 31.41 -2.04
CA PRO A 114 -17.86 31.96 -0.80
C PRO A 114 -18.90 32.79 -0.04
N ALA A 115 -18.78 32.90 1.29
CA ALA A 115 -19.59 33.83 2.06
C ALA A 115 -18.98 35.25 2.07
N GLY A 116 -19.78 36.27 2.39
CA GLY A 116 -19.29 37.64 2.60
C GLY A 116 -18.94 38.40 1.31
N SER A 117 -17.93 39.28 1.37
CA SER A 117 -17.57 40.20 0.27
C SER A 117 -17.08 39.51 -1.01
N HIS A 118 -16.60 38.26 -0.88
CA HIS A 118 -16.12 37.43 -1.98
C HIS A 118 -17.17 36.47 -2.53
N GLY A 119 -18.38 36.47 -1.95
CA GLY A 119 -19.47 35.59 -2.36
C GLY A 119 -20.09 35.96 -3.70
N MET A 120 -21.28 36.58 -3.67
CA MET A 120 -22.01 36.98 -4.87
C MET A 120 -21.39 38.22 -5.54
N THR A 121 -20.13 38.10 -5.96
CA THR A 121 -19.46 39.10 -6.80
C THR A 121 -20.16 39.24 -8.15
N THR A 122 -19.93 40.33 -8.86
CA THR A 122 -20.49 40.53 -10.21
C THR A 122 -20.15 39.36 -11.13
N TRP A 123 -18.93 38.84 -11.03
CA TRP A 123 -18.50 37.71 -11.84
C TRP A 123 -19.25 36.41 -11.51
N VAL A 124 -19.41 36.08 -10.21
CA VAL A 124 -20.18 34.90 -9.79
C VAL A 124 -21.64 35.04 -10.21
N HIS A 125 -22.23 36.22 -10.03
CA HIS A 125 -23.59 36.50 -10.48
C HIS A 125 -23.76 36.30 -12.00
N ASP A 126 -22.81 36.77 -12.80
CA ASP A 126 -22.81 36.58 -14.25
C ASP A 126 -22.69 35.09 -14.60
N ALA A 127 -21.83 34.34 -13.91
CA ALA A 127 -21.68 32.89 -14.08
C ALA A 127 -22.98 32.13 -13.74
N LEU A 128 -23.64 32.45 -12.62
CA LEU A 128 -24.92 31.85 -12.25
C LEU A 128 -26.03 32.23 -13.24
N THR A 129 -26.00 33.45 -13.78
CA THR A 129 -26.93 33.92 -14.81
C THR A 129 -26.74 33.15 -16.12
N VAL A 130 -25.49 32.84 -16.52
CA VAL A 130 -25.19 32.00 -17.68
C VAL A 130 -25.78 30.60 -17.50
N LEU A 131 -25.61 29.99 -16.33
CA LEU A 131 -26.18 28.67 -16.01
C LEU A 131 -27.71 28.70 -16.07
N ALA A 132 -28.36 29.68 -15.44
CA ALA A 132 -29.82 29.83 -15.47
C ALA A 132 -30.38 30.04 -16.89
N ARG A 133 -29.70 30.84 -17.72
CA ARG A 133 -30.09 31.06 -19.13
C ARG A 133 -29.96 29.80 -20.00
N SER A 134 -29.15 28.84 -19.59
CA SER A 134 -28.99 27.57 -20.32
C SER A 134 -30.13 26.56 -20.09
N GLY A 135 -30.98 26.81 -19.08
CA GLY A 135 -32.09 25.94 -18.69
C GLY A 135 -31.90 25.19 -17.35
N ALA A 136 -30.81 25.45 -16.63
CA ALA A 136 -30.53 24.86 -15.33
C ALA A 136 -31.20 25.67 -14.21
N THR A 137 -31.75 24.97 -13.21
CA THR A 137 -32.20 25.61 -11.97
C THR A 137 -31.02 25.68 -11.02
N VAL A 138 -30.53 26.87 -10.71
CA VAL A 138 -29.35 27.04 -9.85
C VAL A 138 -29.78 27.41 -8.44
N VAL A 139 -29.36 26.61 -7.46
CA VAL A 139 -29.58 26.86 -6.03
C VAL A 139 -28.27 27.36 -5.43
N PRO A 140 -28.10 28.68 -5.22
CA PRO A 140 -26.90 29.20 -4.59
C PRO A 140 -26.87 28.84 -3.10
N LEU A 141 -25.71 28.42 -2.62
CA LEU A 141 -25.42 28.16 -1.22
C LEU A 141 -24.13 28.89 -0.85
N GLU A 142 -24.22 29.84 0.09
CA GLU A 142 -23.03 30.48 0.65
C GLU A 142 -22.35 29.53 1.64
N ALA A 143 -21.03 29.36 1.52
CA ALA A 143 -20.24 28.61 2.48
C ALA A 143 -18.98 29.40 2.86
N SER A 144 -18.64 29.37 4.15
CA SER A 144 -17.43 29.98 4.70
C SER A 144 -16.58 28.93 5.40
N ALA A 145 -15.26 29.15 5.43
CA ALA A 145 -14.37 28.43 6.32
C ALA A 145 -14.26 29.07 7.72
N SER A 146 -14.89 30.24 7.97
CA SER A 146 -14.68 31.03 9.20
C SER A 146 -14.95 30.23 10.47
N ALA A 147 -14.13 30.47 11.51
CA ALA A 147 -14.22 29.91 12.86
C ALA A 147 -15.65 29.54 13.29
N GLY A 148 -16.04 28.27 13.08
CA GLY A 148 -17.36 27.74 13.43
C GLY A 148 -18.16 27.08 12.29
N ALA A 149 -17.73 27.16 11.02
CA ALA A 149 -18.30 26.34 9.96
C ALA A 149 -17.79 24.89 10.06
N ASP A 150 -18.34 24.13 11.02
CA ASP A 150 -18.10 22.70 11.13
C ASP A 150 -18.69 21.97 9.92
N ARG A 151 -18.07 20.87 9.48
CA ARG A 151 -18.55 20.01 8.38
C ARG A 151 -20.02 19.60 8.55
N VAL A 152 -20.47 19.51 9.82
CA VAL A 152 -21.86 19.25 10.22
C VAL A 152 -22.79 20.36 9.77
N THR A 153 -22.45 21.63 10.02
CA THR A 153 -23.26 22.79 9.64
C THR A 153 -23.39 22.88 8.13
N LEU A 154 -22.29 22.72 7.39
CA LEU A 154 -22.35 22.74 5.92
C LEU A 154 -23.18 21.58 5.36
N ALA A 155 -23.10 20.39 5.97
CA ALA A 155 -23.94 19.25 5.59
C ALA A 155 -25.44 19.54 5.84
N GLU A 156 -25.78 20.16 6.97
CA GLU A 156 -27.15 20.60 7.29
C GLU A 156 -27.64 21.68 6.32
N ASP A 157 -26.80 22.65 5.98
CA ASP A 157 -27.11 23.72 5.03
C ASP A 157 -27.36 23.17 3.63
N ILE A 158 -26.56 22.20 3.18
CA ILE A 158 -26.78 21.48 1.93
C ILE A 158 -28.12 20.75 1.97
N ARG A 159 -28.41 19.97 3.02
CA ARG A 159 -29.71 19.28 3.16
C ARG A 159 -30.88 20.26 3.14
N ALA A 160 -30.76 21.37 3.87
CA ALA A 160 -31.80 22.38 3.96
C ALA A 160 -32.01 23.11 2.63
N ALA A 161 -30.94 23.40 1.88
CA ALA A 161 -31.03 24.00 0.56
C ALA A 161 -31.75 23.08 -0.44
N VAL A 162 -31.39 21.78 -0.45
CA VAL A 162 -32.04 20.77 -1.29
C VAL A 162 -33.52 20.59 -0.90
N ALA A 163 -33.83 20.51 0.40
CA ALA A 163 -35.20 20.35 0.87
C ALA A 163 -36.09 21.57 0.59
N ARG A 164 -35.56 22.80 0.79
CA ARG A 164 -36.28 24.04 0.42
C ARG A 164 -36.60 24.09 -1.07
N HIS A 165 -35.66 23.64 -1.90
CA HIS A 165 -35.86 23.60 -3.34
C HIS A 165 -36.93 22.56 -3.74
N ALA A 166 -36.86 21.35 -3.18
CA ALA A 166 -37.87 20.32 -3.40
C ALA A 166 -39.28 20.79 -2.97
N ALA A 167 -39.42 21.42 -1.81
CA ALA A 167 -40.70 21.94 -1.32
C ALA A 167 -41.26 23.10 -2.17
N ALA A 168 -40.37 23.90 -2.81
CA ALA A 168 -40.79 24.95 -3.74
C ALA A 168 -41.30 24.36 -5.09
N GLU A 169 -40.84 23.17 -5.48
CA GLU A 169 -41.27 22.47 -6.70
C GLU A 169 -42.48 21.55 -6.53
N GLU A 170 -42.83 21.12 -5.31
CA GLU A 170 -44.05 20.32 -5.02
C GLU A 170 -45.37 21.02 -5.42
N GLY A 171 -45.34 22.34 -5.69
CA GLY A 171 -46.46 23.08 -6.29
C GLY A 171 -46.64 22.90 -7.80
N THR A 172 -45.77 22.13 -8.45
CA THR A 172 -45.79 21.84 -9.90
C THR A 172 -45.91 20.33 -10.11
N GLU A 173 -46.94 19.90 -10.86
CA GLU A 173 -47.26 18.47 -11.04
C GLU A 173 -46.08 17.66 -11.61
N GLY A 174 -45.56 16.70 -10.81
CA GLY A 174 -45.09 15.41 -11.34
C GLY A 174 -43.59 15.12 -11.42
N GLY A 175 -42.69 15.77 -10.67
CA GLY A 175 -41.26 15.43 -10.68
C GLY A 175 -40.65 15.27 -9.29
N THR A 176 -40.01 14.13 -9.00
CA THR A 176 -39.04 14.03 -7.89
C THR A 176 -37.84 14.90 -8.23
N THR A 177 -37.65 16.02 -7.53
CA THR A 177 -36.56 16.97 -7.80
C THR A 177 -35.20 16.42 -7.35
N SER A 178 -34.53 15.66 -8.21
CA SER A 178 -33.16 15.22 -7.98
C SER A 178 -32.17 16.32 -8.39
N VAL A 179 -31.24 16.66 -7.49
CA VAL A 179 -30.10 17.54 -7.81
C VAL A 179 -29.20 16.85 -8.85
N ALA A 180 -28.82 17.57 -9.90
CA ALA A 180 -28.02 17.07 -11.01
C ALA A 180 -26.50 17.13 -10.76
N GLY A 181 -26.04 18.03 -9.88
CA GLY A 181 -24.62 18.16 -9.55
C GLY A 181 -24.31 19.34 -8.63
N VAL A 182 -23.05 19.41 -8.18
CA VAL A 182 -22.53 20.46 -7.30
C VAL A 182 -21.45 21.25 -8.05
N LEU A 183 -21.61 22.57 -8.14
CA LEU A 183 -20.63 23.51 -8.68
C LEU A 183 -20.02 24.30 -7.53
N SER A 184 -18.73 24.15 -7.28
CA SER A 184 -18.02 24.89 -6.24
C SER A 184 -17.24 26.06 -6.84
N PHE A 185 -17.56 27.28 -6.42
CA PHE A 185 -16.83 28.52 -6.71
C PHE A 185 -15.97 28.96 -5.51
N LEU A 186 -15.78 28.09 -4.52
CA LEU A 186 -15.07 28.41 -3.29
C LEU A 186 -13.63 28.84 -3.53
N ALA A 187 -12.98 28.33 -4.58
CA ALA A 187 -11.61 28.69 -4.94
C ALA A 187 -11.41 30.19 -5.16
N LEU A 188 -12.47 30.96 -5.48
CA LEU A 188 -12.39 32.40 -5.72
C LEU A 188 -12.07 33.21 -4.45
N ASP A 189 -12.20 32.62 -3.27
CA ASP A 189 -11.82 33.26 -2.00
C ASP A 189 -10.34 32.98 -1.69
N GLU A 190 -9.49 33.93 -2.05
CA GLU A 190 -8.04 33.88 -1.86
C GLU A 190 -7.58 34.50 -0.52
N GLU A 191 -8.50 35.02 0.29
CA GLU A 191 -8.17 35.59 1.60
C GLU A 191 -7.62 34.53 2.56
N PRO A 192 -6.75 34.89 3.51
CA PRO A 192 -6.33 33.97 4.57
C PRO A 192 -7.51 33.45 5.40
N GLU A 193 -7.52 32.17 5.75
CA GLU A 193 -8.47 31.62 6.72
C GLU A 193 -8.26 32.25 8.10
N ALA A 194 -9.35 32.43 8.86
CA ALA A 194 -9.37 33.20 10.09
C ALA A 194 -8.47 32.62 11.21
N VAL A 195 -8.43 31.29 11.35
CA VAL A 195 -7.65 30.60 12.40
C VAL A 195 -6.28 30.18 11.85
N HIS A 196 -6.27 29.61 10.66
CA HIS A 196 -5.12 29.02 10.01
C HIS A 196 -4.71 29.81 8.77
N GLN A 197 -4.14 31.00 8.99
CA GLN A 197 -3.83 32.01 7.95
C GLN A 197 -2.88 31.53 6.82
N ALA A 198 -2.21 30.39 6.99
CA ALA A 198 -1.41 29.77 5.93
C ALA A 198 -2.28 29.18 4.80
N ALA A 199 -3.54 28.85 5.07
CA ALA A 199 -4.49 28.34 4.07
C ALA A 199 -5.38 29.45 3.52
N PRO A 200 -5.55 29.55 2.19
CA PRO A 200 -6.62 30.36 1.61
C PRO A 200 -8.00 29.84 2.04
N ALA A 201 -8.90 30.75 2.38
CA ALA A 201 -10.26 30.44 2.83
C ALA A 201 -11.01 29.57 1.81
N GLY A 202 -10.82 29.80 0.52
CA GLY A 202 -11.42 29.00 -0.54
C GLY A 202 -10.93 27.56 -0.61
N ALA A 203 -9.63 27.33 -0.38
CA ALA A 203 -9.05 25.98 -0.32
C ALA A 203 -9.51 25.23 0.94
N ALA A 204 -9.55 25.92 2.09
CA ALA A 204 -10.08 25.40 3.34
C ALA A 204 -11.58 25.04 3.22
N ALA A 205 -12.39 25.93 2.66
CA ALA A 205 -13.82 25.69 2.44
C ALA A 205 -14.06 24.54 1.46
N THR A 206 -13.20 24.37 0.45
CA THR A 206 -13.26 23.22 -0.47
C THR A 206 -13.02 21.90 0.28
N LEU A 207 -12.06 21.86 1.21
CA LEU A 207 -11.85 20.69 2.07
C LEU A 207 -13.10 20.38 2.91
N THR A 208 -13.68 21.39 3.55
CA THR A 208 -14.93 21.26 4.34
C THR A 208 -16.11 20.80 3.48
N LEU A 209 -16.23 21.29 2.25
CA LEU A 209 -17.27 20.84 1.30
C LEU A 209 -17.15 19.35 1.00
N VAL A 210 -15.93 18.84 0.78
CA VAL A 210 -15.71 17.41 0.52
C VAL A 210 -16.05 16.56 1.76
N HIS A 211 -15.74 17.06 2.96
CA HIS A 211 -16.16 16.39 4.21
C HIS A 211 -17.68 16.31 4.32
N ALA A 212 -18.37 17.43 4.09
CA ALA A 212 -19.83 17.49 4.15
C ALA A 212 -20.49 16.58 3.10
N LEU A 213 -20.01 16.59 1.85
CA LEU A 213 -20.54 15.71 0.79
C LEU A 213 -20.28 14.22 1.09
N SER A 214 -19.13 13.90 1.69
CA SER A 214 -18.82 12.54 2.15
C SER A 214 -19.76 12.09 3.27
N ASP A 215 -20.04 12.95 4.25
CA ASP A 215 -20.97 12.66 5.36
C ASP A 215 -22.41 12.46 4.90
N LEU A 216 -22.80 13.14 3.82
CA LEU A 216 -24.12 13.02 3.23
C LEU A 216 -24.27 11.79 2.33
N ALA A 217 -23.17 11.10 2.01
CA ALA A 217 -23.13 10.00 1.04
C ALA A 217 -23.85 10.36 -0.29
N MET A 218 -23.66 11.60 -0.77
CA MET A 218 -24.27 12.08 -2.01
C MET A 218 -23.44 11.65 -3.22
N ASP A 219 -24.02 10.83 -4.09
CA ASP A 219 -23.42 10.46 -5.38
C ASP A 219 -23.71 11.53 -6.47
N LEU A 220 -23.30 12.78 -6.23
CA LEU A 220 -23.50 13.89 -7.15
C LEU A 220 -22.18 14.40 -7.75
N PRO A 221 -22.10 14.65 -9.07
CA PRO A 221 -20.86 15.13 -9.68
C PRO A 221 -20.45 16.49 -9.10
N LEU A 222 -19.29 16.51 -8.44
CA LEU A 222 -18.64 17.70 -7.91
C LEU A 222 -17.70 18.31 -8.95
N TRP A 223 -17.99 19.55 -9.35
CA TRP A 223 -17.13 20.34 -10.21
C TRP A 223 -16.53 21.52 -9.45
N LEU A 224 -15.20 21.68 -9.49
CA LEU A 224 -14.51 22.79 -8.85
C LEU A 224 -14.12 23.83 -9.91
N MET A 225 -14.60 25.05 -9.71
CA MET A 225 -14.40 26.19 -10.61
C MET A 225 -13.27 27.05 -10.07
N THR A 226 -12.32 27.38 -10.94
CA THR A 226 -11.28 28.39 -10.68
C THR A 226 -11.28 29.47 -11.76
N ARG A 227 -10.54 30.55 -11.54
CA ARG A 227 -10.37 31.64 -12.49
C ARG A 227 -8.90 32.07 -12.53
N GLY A 228 -8.23 31.81 -13.66
CA GLY A 228 -6.82 32.18 -13.84
C GLY A 228 -5.85 31.37 -12.97
N ALA A 229 -6.22 30.14 -12.61
CA ALA A 229 -5.42 29.25 -11.76
C ALA A 229 -4.37 28.45 -12.54
N VAL A 230 -4.48 28.40 -13.87
CA VAL A 230 -3.61 27.65 -14.78
C VAL A 230 -3.30 28.47 -16.03
N ALA A 231 -2.16 28.23 -16.67
CA ALA A 231 -1.84 28.82 -17.98
C ALA A 231 -1.89 27.76 -19.09
N VAL A 232 -2.62 28.02 -20.18
CA VAL A 232 -2.69 27.10 -21.34
C VAL A 232 -1.52 27.23 -22.31
N GLY A 233 -0.65 28.21 -22.11
CA GLY A 233 0.55 28.43 -22.93
C GLY A 233 1.25 29.75 -22.60
N ARG A 234 2.35 30.06 -23.29
CA ARG A 234 3.20 31.24 -23.00
C ARG A 234 2.50 32.59 -23.09
N SER A 235 1.42 32.69 -23.85
CA SER A 235 0.63 33.92 -24.03
C SER A 235 -0.55 34.03 -23.07
N ASP A 236 -0.78 33.03 -22.24
CA ASP A 236 -1.86 32.99 -21.24
C ASP A 236 -1.24 33.25 -19.87
N ALA A 237 -1.66 34.33 -19.20
CA ALA A 237 -1.15 34.65 -17.87
C ALA A 237 -1.85 33.80 -16.80
N LEU A 238 -1.14 33.51 -15.71
CA LEU A 238 -1.69 32.86 -14.52
C LEU A 238 -1.80 33.90 -13.40
N PRO A 239 -2.88 34.69 -13.31
CA PRO A 239 -3.00 35.77 -12.33
C PRO A 239 -3.27 35.30 -10.90
N SER A 240 -3.83 34.10 -10.72
CA SER A 240 -4.34 33.60 -9.43
C SER A 240 -3.66 32.29 -9.00
N PRO A 241 -2.37 32.32 -8.63
CA PRO A 241 -1.64 31.11 -8.23
C PRO A 241 -2.23 30.42 -7.00
N LEU A 242 -2.88 31.14 -6.08
CA LEU A 242 -3.52 30.55 -4.90
C LEU A 242 -4.64 29.56 -5.25
N GLN A 243 -5.38 29.81 -6.33
CA GLN A 243 -6.48 28.92 -6.76
C GLN A 243 -5.97 27.58 -7.31
N SER A 244 -4.71 27.48 -7.73
CA SER A 244 -4.11 26.22 -8.18
C SER A 244 -4.03 25.16 -7.05
N MET A 245 -4.12 25.57 -5.78
CA MET A 245 -4.22 24.63 -4.66
C MET A 245 -5.46 23.74 -4.78
N VAL A 246 -6.58 24.29 -5.26
CA VAL A 246 -7.81 23.54 -5.51
C VAL A 246 -7.64 22.55 -6.66
N TRP A 247 -6.76 22.82 -7.63
CA TRP A 247 -6.38 21.85 -8.66
C TRP A 247 -5.56 20.70 -8.10
N GLY A 248 -4.59 20.98 -7.21
CA GLY A 248 -3.86 19.96 -6.47
C GLY A 248 -4.79 19.06 -5.65
N LEU A 249 -5.66 19.67 -4.85
CA LEU A 249 -6.65 18.97 -4.02
C LEU A 249 -7.66 18.17 -4.87
N GLY A 250 -8.21 18.78 -5.92
CA GLY A 250 -9.19 18.18 -6.83
C GLY A 250 -8.70 16.92 -7.53
N ARG A 251 -7.42 16.86 -7.90
CA ARG A 251 -6.83 15.64 -8.47
C ARG A 251 -6.80 14.50 -7.48
N VAL A 252 -6.59 14.77 -6.19
CA VAL A 252 -6.65 13.76 -5.12
C VAL A 252 -8.10 13.39 -4.80
N ILE A 253 -9.03 14.36 -4.75
CA ILE A 253 -10.47 14.09 -4.62
C ILE A 253 -10.93 13.15 -5.74
N GLY A 254 -10.55 13.42 -6.98
CA GLY A 254 -10.90 12.56 -8.11
C GLY A 254 -10.27 11.17 -8.06
N LEU A 255 -9.21 10.94 -7.26
CA LEU A 255 -8.62 9.61 -7.01
C LEU A 255 -9.37 8.86 -5.90
N GLU A 256 -9.74 9.55 -4.83
CA GLU A 256 -10.35 8.94 -3.63
C GLU A 256 -11.88 8.82 -3.72
N HIS A 257 -12.52 9.70 -4.49
CA HIS A 257 -13.97 9.79 -4.67
C HIS A 257 -14.37 9.76 -6.16
N PRO A 258 -13.96 8.72 -6.92
CA PRO A 258 -14.16 8.66 -8.37
C PRO A 258 -15.64 8.63 -8.79
N GLN A 259 -16.54 8.16 -7.92
CA GLN A 259 -17.95 7.95 -8.21
C GLN A 259 -18.80 9.23 -8.24
N TRP A 260 -18.35 10.29 -7.58
CA TRP A 260 -19.03 11.60 -7.55
C TRP A 260 -18.10 12.75 -7.98
N TRP A 261 -17.02 12.42 -8.68
CA TRP A 261 -16.10 13.40 -9.24
C TRP A 261 -16.61 13.92 -10.60
N GLY A 262 -16.85 15.23 -10.69
CA GLY A 262 -17.19 15.91 -11.95
C GLY A 262 -15.94 16.38 -12.70
N GLY A 263 -15.15 17.26 -12.08
CA GLY A 263 -13.93 17.77 -12.71
C GLY A 263 -13.44 19.13 -12.20
N LEU A 264 -12.35 19.60 -12.81
CA LEU A 264 -11.71 20.90 -12.61
C LEU A 264 -11.92 21.75 -13.86
N ILE A 265 -12.49 22.95 -13.70
CA ILE A 265 -12.65 23.91 -14.79
C ILE A 265 -12.05 25.25 -14.40
N ASP A 266 -11.08 25.73 -15.18
CA ASP A 266 -10.54 27.08 -15.06
C ASP A 266 -11.20 28.02 -16.07
N LEU A 267 -11.80 29.09 -15.58
CA LEU A 267 -12.59 30.05 -16.36
C LEU A 267 -11.81 31.35 -16.60
N PRO A 268 -12.14 32.11 -17.67
CA PRO A 268 -11.48 33.39 -17.95
C PRO A 268 -12.00 34.51 -17.05
N ASP A 269 -11.21 35.57 -16.90
CA ASP A 269 -11.61 36.79 -16.17
C ASP A 269 -12.88 37.43 -16.76
N VAL A 270 -13.05 37.35 -18.08
CA VAL A 270 -14.24 37.81 -18.78
C VAL A 270 -14.98 36.62 -19.39
N LEU A 271 -16.16 36.33 -18.85
CA LEU A 271 -17.02 35.25 -19.33
C LEU A 271 -17.91 35.74 -20.50
N ASP A 272 -17.33 35.83 -21.69
CA ASP A 272 -18.06 36.18 -22.91
C ASP A 272 -18.99 35.03 -23.40
N ASP A 273 -19.87 35.32 -24.36
CA ASP A 273 -20.83 34.33 -24.90
C ASP A 273 -20.16 33.06 -25.47
N ARG A 274 -18.92 33.16 -25.97
CA ARG A 274 -18.18 32.00 -26.52
C ARG A 274 -17.64 31.15 -25.39
N ALA A 275 -17.01 31.76 -24.39
CA ALA A 275 -16.52 31.10 -23.19
C ALA A 275 -17.67 30.45 -22.43
N ALA A 276 -18.81 31.14 -22.26
CA ALA A 276 -20.03 30.61 -21.66
C ALA A 276 -20.53 29.35 -22.38
N ARG A 277 -20.62 29.36 -23.72
CA ARG A 277 -21.03 28.17 -24.48
C ARG A 277 -20.08 26.98 -24.30
N ARG A 278 -18.77 27.22 -24.27
CA ARG A 278 -17.77 26.15 -24.08
C ARG A 278 -17.79 25.59 -22.67
N TRP A 279 -17.97 26.46 -21.67
CA TRP A 279 -18.15 26.04 -20.29
C TRP A 279 -19.40 25.16 -20.13
N LEU A 280 -20.54 25.60 -20.67
CA LEU A 280 -21.77 24.82 -20.68
C LEU A 280 -21.62 23.49 -21.43
N ALA A 281 -20.88 23.47 -22.54
CA ALA A 281 -20.57 22.22 -23.25
C ALA A 281 -19.74 21.25 -22.41
N ALA A 282 -18.75 21.76 -21.66
CA ALA A 282 -17.93 20.95 -20.75
C ALA A 282 -18.76 20.35 -19.59
N LEU A 283 -19.77 21.08 -19.08
CA LEU A 283 -20.68 20.58 -18.05
C LEU A 283 -21.75 19.62 -18.60
N ALA A 284 -22.28 19.87 -19.81
CA ALA A 284 -23.40 19.13 -20.38
C ALA A 284 -23.00 17.82 -21.06
N SER A 285 -21.75 17.71 -21.53
CA SER A 285 -21.22 16.50 -22.14
C SER A 285 -19.95 16.13 -21.38
N PRO A 286 -20.02 15.21 -20.39
CA PRO A 286 -18.82 14.58 -19.88
C PRO A 286 -18.28 13.68 -20.99
N ALA A 287 -17.54 14.25 -21.94
CA ALA A 287 -16.41 13.51 -22.47
C ALA A 287 -15.57 13.08 -21.25
N ASP A 288 -14.79 12.00 -21.33
CA ASP A 288 -13.97 11.51 -20.19
C ASP A 288 -13.01 12.57 -19.59
N GLU A 289 -12.93 13.77 -20.18
CA GLU A 289 -12.20 14.96 -19.76
C GLU A 289 -12.72 15.56 -18.45
N ASP A 290 -11.82 15.65 -17.47
CA ASP A 290 -12.12 16.13 -16.12
C ASP A 290 -11.25 17.34 -15.70
N GLN A 291 -10.42 17.85 -16.60
CA GLN A 291 -9.43 18.90 -16.35
C GLN A 291 -9.38 19.83 -17.56
N VAL A 292 -10.16 20.91 -17.50
CA VAL A 292 -10.44 21.79 -18.64
C VAL A 292 -10.11 23.24 -18.30
N ALA A 293 -9.47 23.96 -19.22
CA ALA A 293 -9.29 25.40 -19.16
C ALA A 293 -10.07 26.05 -20.30
N ILE A 294 -10.98 26.96 -19.96
CA ILE A 294 -11.80 27.70 -20.91
C ILE A 294 -11.17 29.07 -21.13
N ARG A 295 -10.96 29.43 -22.39
CA ARG A 295 -10.49 30.75 -22.81
C ARG A 295 -11.34 31.25 -23.98
N THR A 296 -11.25 32.54 -24.28
CA THR A 296 -11.85 33.12 -25.49
C THR A 296 -11.33 32.44 -26.77
N SER A 297 -10.08 31.98 -26.77
CA SER A 297 -9.45 31.26 -27.88
C SER A 297 -9.97 29.83 -28.09
N GLY A 298 -10.45 29.15 -27.04
CA GLY A 298 -10.87 27.75 -27.11
C GLY A 298 -11.06 27.09 -25.75
N ALA A 299 -11.51 25.84 -25.76
CA ALA A 299 -11.44 24.95 -24.60
C ALA A 299 -10.19 24.07 -24.73
N PHE A 300 -9.42 23.95 -23.65
CA PHE A 300 -8.17 23.22 -23.62
C PHE A 300 -8.22 22.13 -22.55
N VAL A 301 -7.70 20.95 -22.87
CA VAL A 301 -7.64 19.81 -21.95
C VAL A 301 -6.21 19.54 -21.50
N ARG A 302 -6.07 19.17 -20.24
CA ARG A 302 -4.76 18.91 -19.62
C ARG A 302 -4.22 17.54 -20.01
N ARG A 303 -2.95 17.48 -20.40
CA ARG A 303 -2.25 16.26 -20.85
C ARG A 303 -0.85 16.19 -20.28
N LEU A 304 -0.38 14.99 -20.01
CA LEU A 304 1.00 14.72 -19.64
C LEU A 304 1.73 14.18 -20.88
N VAL A 305 2.92 14.72 -21.17
CA VAL A 305 3.76 14.27 -22.29
C VAL A 305 5.22 14.20 -21.85
N ARG A 306 6.04 13.46 -22.59
CA ARG A 306 7.50 13.48 -22.42
C ARG A 306 8.05 14.89 -22.61
N ALA A 307 8.90 15.34 -21.69
CA ALA A 307 9.65 16.59 -21.87
C ALA A 307 10.94 16.25 -22.63
N ARG A 308 10.92 16.42 -23.96
CA ARG A 308 12.12 16.29 -24.79
C ARG A 308 12.99 17.53 -24.58
N THR A 309 14.25 17.33 -24.24
CA THR A 309 15.25 18.40 -24.28
C THR A 309 15.31 18.93 -25.71
N GLY A 310 14.96 20.21 -25.91
CA GLY A 310 15.25 20.89 -27.15
C GLY A 310 16.76 21.01 -27.33
N GLU A 311 17.23 21.19 -28.57
CA GLU A 311 18.57 21.74 -28.78
C GLU A 311 18.67 23.03 -27.95
N PRO A 312 19.78 23.25 -27.21
CA PRO A 312 19.95 24.41 -26.37
C PRO A 312 19.59 25.66 -27.17
N SER A 313 18.57 26.39 -26.71
CA SER A 313 18.18 27.66 -27.33
C SER A 313 19.42 28.53 -27.38
N GLY A 314 19.92 28.79 -28.59
CA GLY A 314 21.26 29.27 -28.88
C GLY A 314 21.56 30.71 -28.47
N ALA A 315 21.22 31.12 -27.24
CA ALA A 315 21.52 32.44 -26.72
C ALA A 315 22.77 32.47 -25.82
N LEU A 316 23.14 31.39 -25.10
CA LEU A 316 24.39 31.34 -24.33
C LEU A 316 24.88 29.88 -24.19
N GLY A 317 25.73 29.43 -25.11
CA GLY A 317 26.35 28.09 -25.09
C GLY A 317 27.43 27.88 -24.02
N GLY A 318 27.21 28.41 -22.80
CA GLY A 318 28.08 28.18 -21.65
C GLY A 318 27.31 27.49 -20.52
N ALA A 319 27.94 26.54 -19.83
CA ALA A 319 27.39 26.01 -18.59
C ALA A 319 27.16 27.16 -17.60
N TRP A 320 25.93 27.30 -17.11
CA TRP A 320 25.60 28.29 -16.08
C TRP A 320 26.51 28.10 -14.85
N ARG A 321 26.92 29.21 -14.23
CA ARG A 321 27.68 29.21 -12.97
C ARG A 321 26.99 30.09 -11.94
N PRO A 322 26.85 29.63 -10.69
CA PRO A 322 26.30 30.44 -9.62
C PRO A 322 27.16 31.69 -9.39
N ARG A 323 26.50 32.84 -9.21
CA ARG A 323 27.15 34.13 -8.90
C ARG A 323 26.67 34.62 -7.54
N GLY A 324 27.45 35.44 -6.84
CA GLY A 324 27.02 36.04 -5.57
C GLY A 324 26.56 35.02 -4.52
N THR A 325 25.43 35.29 -3.86
CA THR A 325 24.84 34.41 -2.84
C THR A 325 23.73 33.53 -3.41
N VAL A 326 23.78 32.23 -3.09
CA VAL A 326 22.66 31.29 -3.29
C VAL A 326 21.98 30.99 -1.96
N LEU A 327 20.70 31.34 -1.84
CA LEU A 327 19.88 31.06 -0.66
C LEU A 327 19.16 29.71 -0.84
N ILE A 328 19.37 28.78 0.09
CA ILE A 328 18.72 27.46 0.10
C ILE A 328 17.84 27.34 1.35
N THR A 329 16.51 27.37 1.17
CA THR A 329 15.59 27.08 2.28
C THR A 329 15.52 25.58 2.52
N GLY A 330 15.42 25.16 3.78
CA GLY A 330 15.60 23.76 4.13
C GLY A 330 17.03 23.27 3.85
N GLY A 331 18.00 24.19 3.75
CA GLY A 331 19.36 23.92 3.29
C GLY A 331 20.16 22.93 4.15
N THR A 332 19.76 22.73 5.41
CA THR A 332 20.33 21.72 6.31
C THR A 332 19.56 20.39 6.29
N GLY A 333 18.51 20.27 5.48
CA GLY A 333 17.74 19.04 5.28
C GLY A 333 18.34 18.16 4.19
N ALA A 334 17.81 16.94 4.01
CA ALA A 334 18.38 15.97 3.07
C ALA A 334 18.47 16.50 1.62
N LEU A 335 17.37 17.02 1.07
CA LEU A 335 17.34 17.58 -0.29
C LEU A 335 18.22 18.83 -0.41
N GLY A 336 18.09 19.76 0.54
CA GLY A 336 18.89 20.99 0.57
C GLY A 336 20.39 20.73 0.64
N GLY A 337 20.82 19.68 1.37
CA GLY A 337 22.22 19.27 1.45
C GLY A 337 22.79 18.76 0.13
N HIS A 338 22.04 17.94 -0.62
CA HIS A 338 22.48 17.50 -1.97
C HIS A 338 22.59 18.68 -2.94
N VAL A 339 21.63 19.61 -2.89
CA VAL A 339 21.66 20.83 -3.72
C VAL A 339 22.85 21.73 -3.33
N ALA A 340 23.14 21.88 -2.04
CA ALA A 340 24.27 22.68 -1.55
C ALA A 340 25.61 22.12 -2.05
N ARG A 341 25.81 20.80 -1.99
CA ARG A 341 27.02 20.13 -2.50
C ARG A 341 27.20 20.37 -3.99
N TRP A 342 26.14 20.17 -4.77
CA TRP A 342 26.17 20.41 -6.21
C TRP A 342 26.50 21.85 -6.56
N LEU A 343 25.93 22.83 -5.84
CA LEU A 343 26.22 24.25 -6.07
C LEU A 343 27.66 24.63 -5.68
N ALA A 344 28.21 24.02 -4.62
CA ALA A 344 29.61 24.20 -4.25
C ALA A 344 30.54 23.65 -5.34
N GLU A 345 30.27 22.44 -5.87
CA GLU A 345 31.00 21.86 -7.00
C GLU A 345 30.87 22.69 -8.28
N ALA A 346 29.72 23.33 -8.50
CA ALA A 346 29.49 24.26 -9.61
C ALA A 346 30.23 25.61 -9.43
N GLY A 347 30.85 25.85 -8.27
CA GLY A 347 31.67 27.02 -7.98
C GLY A 347 30.89 28.19 -7.35
N ALA A 348 29.89 27.92 -6.53
CA ALA A 348 29.18 28.97 -5.78
C ALA A 348 30.15 29.75 -4.88
N ALA A 349 30.10 31.09 -4.94
CA ALA A 349 30.95 31.93 -4.11
C ALA A 349 30.47 31.91 -2.64
N HIS A 350 29.16 32.00 -2.43
CA HIS A 350 28.56 32.00 -1.10
C HIS A 350 27.22 31.23 -1.07
N LEU A 351 27.07 30.32 -0.10
CA LEU A 351 25.84 29.57 0.18
C LEU A 351 25.23 30.04 1.49
N LEU A 352 23.97 30.51 1.44
CA LEU A 352 23.17 30.83 2.62
C LEU A 352 22.18 29.68 2.88
N LEU A 353 22.51 28.82 3.84
CA LEU A 353 21.68 27.67 4.24
C LEU A 353 20.71 28.08 5.35
N VAL A 354 19.41 28.07 5.03
CA VAL A 354 18.37 28.56 5.93
C VAL A 354 17.52 27.41 6.44
N SER A 355 17.36 27.32 7.76
CA SER A 355 16.39 26.42 8.39
C SER A 355 15.93 26.97 9.73
N ARG A 356 14.81 26.48 10.27
CA ARG A 356 14.29 26.94 11.59
C ARG A 356 15.29 26.76 12.73
N ARG A 357 16.15 25.73 12.66
CA ARG A 357 17.16 25.43 13.69
C ARG A 357 18.52 26.09 13.40
N GLY A 358 18.76 26.55 12.17
CA GLY A 358 20.01 27.15 11.74
C GLY A 358 21.24 26.27 12.10
N PRO A 359 22.30 26.85 12.71
CA PRO A 359 23.50 26.09 13.09
C PRO A 359 23.25 24.92 14.05
N ALA A 360 22.14 24.93 14.79
CA ALA A 360 21.75 23.84 15.69
C ALA A 360 21.05 22.67 14.99
N ALA A 361 20.87 22.72 13.66
CA ALA A 361 20.31 21.61 12.91
C ALA A 361 21.27 20.39 12.93
N PRO A 362 20.75 19.15 13.12
CA PRO A 362 21.57 17.94 13.06
C PRO A 362 22.33 17.85 11.73
N GLY A 363 23.64 17.54 11.78
CA GLY A 363 24.49 17.41 10.60
C GLY A 363 24.95 18.74 9.97
N ALA A 364 24.45 19.90 10.41
CA ALA A 364 24.79 21.19 9.81
C ALA A 364 26.30 21.52 9.89
N ALA A 365 26.94 21.27 11.04
CA ALA A 365 28.37 21.53 11.20
C ALA A 365 29.24 20.67 10.26
N GLY A 366 28.84 19.41 10.02
CA GLY A 366 29.52 18.52 9.07
C GLY A 366 29.36 18.99 7.62
N LEU A 367 28.14 19.38 7.25
CA LEU A 367 27.85 19.92 5.92
C LEU A 367 28.61 21.23 5.66
N VAL A 368 28.69 22.14 6.62
CA VAL A 368 29.47 23.38 6.49
C VAL A 368 30.94 23.07 6.25
N ALA A 369 31.55 22.21 7.07
CA ALA A 369 32.96 21.85 6.92
C ALA A 369 33.26 21.20 5.56
N GLU A 370 32.35 20.38 5.05
CA GLU A 370 32.43 19.77 3.71
C GLU A 370 32.40 20.82 2.59
N LEU A 371 31.45 21.75 2.63
CA LEU A 371 31.28 22.79 1.62
C LEU A 371 32.41 23.84 1.65
N GLU A 372 32.90 24.18 2.84
CA GLU A 372 34.07 25.07 3.00
C GLU A 372 35.36 24.40 2.50
N ALA A 373 35.52 23.09 2.70
CA ALA A 373 36.64 22.34 2.14
C ALA A 373 36.61 22.29 0.60
N ALA A 374 35.42 22.39 0.00
CA ALA A 374 35.23 22.56 -1.44
C ALA A 374 35.50 23.99 -1.93
N GLY A 375 35.84 24.93 -1.03
CA GLY A 375 36.22 26.31 -1.36
C GLY A 375 35.06 27.30 -1.43
N THR A 376 33.87 26.93 -0.92
CA THR A 376 32.68 27.78 -0.91
C THR A 376 32.47 28.43 0.46
N SER A 377 32.18 29.74 0.51
CA SER A 377 31.82 30.40 1.77
C SER A 377 30.39 30.00 2.18
N VAL A 378 30.17 29.62 3.45
CA VAL A 378 28.86 29.15 3.91
C VAL A 378 28.38 29.93 5.13
N THR A 379 27.17 30.47 5.03
CA THR A 379 26.45 31.03 6.17
C THR A 379 25.25 30.14 6.50
N VAL A 380 25.13 29.71 7.75
CA VAL A 380 23.94 28.98 8.23
C VAL A 380 23.11 29.89 9.13
N ALA A 381 21.86 30.14 8.75
CA ALA A 381 20.97 31.04 9.46
C ALA A 381 19.75 30.31 10.04
N ALA A 382 19.43 30.61 11.30
CA ALA A 382 18.17 30.22 11.91
C ALA A 382 17.09 31.22 11.48
N CYS A 383 16.19 30.81 10.59
CA CYS A 383 15.09 31.65 10.13
C CYS A 383 13.91 30.75 9.77
N ASP A 384 12.72 31.12 10.24
CA ASP A 384 11.49 30.60 9.68
C ASP A 384 11.17 31.39 8.40
N VAL A 385 11.06 30.69 7.27
CA VAL A 385 10.80 31.33 5.99
C VAL A 385 9.33 31.72 5.82
N ALA A 386 8.44 31.19 6.67
CA ALA A 386 7.05 31.63 6.74
C ALA A 386 6.89 33.00 7.43
N ASP A 387 7.85 33.40 8.28
CA ASP A 387 7.87 34.71 8.91
C ASP A 387 8.50 35.76 7.98
N ARG A 388 7.63 36.59 7.37
CA ARG A 388 8.03 37.67 6.45
C ARG A 388 9.08 38.61 7.04
N GLU A 389 8.94 38.98 8.31
CA GLU A 389 9.81 39.98 8.93
C GLU A 389 11.19 39.37 9.28
N ALA A 390 11.21 38.10 9.68
CA ALA A 390 12.43 37.34 9.85
C ALA A 390 13.19 37.20 8.51
N VAL A 391 12.49 36.88 7.42
CA VAL A 391 13.10 36.80 6.08
C VAL A 391 13.62 38.15 5.63
N ARG A 392 12.87 39.23 5.83
CA ARG A 392 13.31 40.60 5.50
C ARG A 392 14.60 40.97 6.25
N THR A 393 14.66 40.63 7.54
CA THR A 393 15.84 40.86 8.37
C THR A 393 17.04 40.04 7.87
N LEU A 394 16.83 38.76 7.52
CA LEU A 394 17.87 37.89 6.98
C LEU A 394 18.40 38.40 5.63
N LEU A 395 17.53 38.86 4.73
CA LEU A 395 17.94 39.41 3.44
C LEU A 395 18.77 40.69 3.60
N ALA A 396 18.51 41.48 4.64
CA ALA A 396 19.29 42.68 4.95
C ALA A 396 20.70 42.39 5.49
N THR A 397 21.02 41.15 5.88
CA THR A 397 22.37 40.76 6.33
C THR A 397 23.29 40.30 5.20
N LEU A 398 22.82 40.28 3.96
CA LEU A 398 23.61 39.81 2.83
C LEU A 398 24.79 40.76 2.54
N PRO A 399 26.01 40.24 2.26
CA PRO A 399 27.16 41.07 1.94
C PRO A 399 26.94 41.85 0.63
N GLU A 400 27.29 43.15 0.61
CA GLU A 400 27.24 43.96 -0.63
C GLU A 400 28.13 43.39 -1.74
N GLU A 401 29.22 42.72 -1.37
CA GLU A 401 30.17 42.05 -2.26
C GLU A 401 29.57 40.80 -2.94
N HIS A 402 28.53 40.21 -2.34
CA HIS A 402 27.88 38.98 -2.80
C HIS A 402 26.34 39.11 -2.73
N PRO A 403 25.71 39.90 -3.62
CA PRO A 403 24.26 40.06 -3.64
C PRO A 403 23.55 38.72 -3.91
N LEU A 404 22.28 38.63 -3.49
CA LEU A 404 21.45 37.46 -3.77
C LEU A 404 21.23 37.34 -5.28
N SER A 405 21.58 36.18 -5.85
CA SER A 405 21.36 35.89 -7.27
C SER A 405 20.41 34.70 -7.47
N THR A 406 20.37 33.78 -6.51
CA THR A 406 19.69 32.49 -6.69
C THR A 406 18.96 32.11 -5.42
N ILE A 407 17.73 31.65 -5.57
CA ILE A 407 16.91 31.08 -4.50
C ILE A 407 16.56 29.66 -4.87
N VAL A 408 16.81 28.71 -3.96
CA VAL A 408 16.35 27.33 -4.08
C VAL A 408 15.50 26.98 -2.86
N HIS A 409 14.19 26.88 -3.08
CA HIS A 409 13.23 26.59 -2.03
C HIS A 409 13.02 25.08 -1.89
N THR A 410 13.74 24.45 -0.96
CA THR A 410 13.61 23.01 -0.65
C THR A 410 12.84 22.74 0.65
N ALA A 411 12.41 23.79 1.36
CA ALA A 411 11.64 23.65 2.59
C ALA A 411 10.32 22.91 2.35
N GLY A 412 10.02 21.98 3.23
CA GLY A 412 8.75 21.25 3.25
C GLY A 412 8.68 20.28 4.42
N SER A 413 7.45 19.93 4.79
CA SER A 413 7.12 18.83 5.70
C SER A 413 6.38 17.75 4.92
N GLY A 414 6.66 16.49 5.24
CA GLY A 414 5.83 15.37 4.78
C GLY A 414 4.55 15.45 5.59
N GLY A 415 3.46 15.87 4.95
CA GLY A 415 2.14 15.86 5.60
C GLY A 415 1.73 14.43 5.96
N ASP A 416 0.74 14.31 6.83
CA ASP A 416 0.16 13.00 7.14
C ASP A 416 -0.51 12.38 5.91
N LEU A 417 -0.25 11.09 5.68
CA LEU A 417 -0.93 10.30 4.64
C LEU A 417 -2.34 9.96 5.12
N ARG A 418 -3.34 10.74 4.70
CA ARG A 418 -4.75 10.53 5.07
C ARG A 418 -5.69 10.87 3.93
N PRO A 419 -6.81 10.13 3.77
CA PRO A 419 -7.85 10.51 2.84
C PRO A 419 -8.31 11.96 3.04
N VAL A 420 -8.72 12.62 1.97
CA VAL A 420 -9.23 13.99 1.98
C VAL A 420 -10.40 14.11 2.95
N ALA A 421 -11.30 13.12 2.98
CA ALA A 421 -12.44 13.03 3.90
C ALA A 421 -12.09 13.04 5.41
N GLU A 422 -10.84 12.67 5.75
CA GLU A 422 -10.32 12.58 7.12
C GLU A 422 -9.23 13.62 7.43
N THR A 423 -8.83 14.41 6.43
CA THR A 423 -7.79 15.42 6.58
C THR A 423 -8.30 16.57 7.43
N ARG A 424 -7.60 16.91 8.52
CA ARG A 424 -7.96 18.04 9.39
C ARG A 424 -7.44 19.35 8.80
N LEU A 425 -8.19 20.44 9.01
CA LEU A 425 -7.80 21.77 8.53
C LEU A 425 -6.46 22.24 9.10
N GLU A 426 -6.19 21.97 10.39
CA GLU A 426 -4.90 22.24 11.04
C GLU A 426 -3.75 21.57 10.28
N SER A 427 -3.85 20.25 10.04
CA SER A 427 -2.84 19.49 9.30
C SER A 427 -2.71 19.93 7.83
N PHE A 428 -3.80 20.40 7.23
CA PHE A 428 -3.79 20.99 5.89
C PHE A 428 -2.99 22.31 5.87
N ALA A 429 -3.23 23.19 6.84
CA ALA A 429 -2.53 24.46 6.99
C ALA A 429 -1.05 24.29 7.35
N ASP A 430 -0.68 23.31 8.18
CA ASP A 430 0.73 23.04 8.52
C ASP A 430 1.58 22.68 7.29
N VAL A 431 1.01 21.91 6.35
CA VAL A 431 1.68 21.54 5.09
C VAL A 431 1.82 22.76 4.18
N LEU A 432 0.80 23.61 4.12
CA LEU A 432 0.83 24.85 3.37
C LEU A 432 1.86 25.82 3.95
N ASP A 433 1.92 25.97 5.27
CA ASP A 433 2.83 26.92 5.90
C ASP A 433 4.29 26.64 5.56
N ALA A 434 4.69 25.36 5.63
CA ALA A 434 6.05 24.92 5.33
C ALA A 434 6.48 25.15 3.87
N LYS A 435 5.55 25.04 2.91
CA LYS A 435 5.86 25.09 1.46
C LYS A 435 5.41 26.40 0.80
N VAL A 436 4.16 26.78 0.99
CA VAL A 436 3.47 27.89 0.32
C VAL A 436 3.84 29.21 0.96
N THR A 437 3.66 29.37 2.28
CA THR A 437 3.91 30.66 2.96
C THR A 437 5.35 31.12 2.72
N GLY A 438 6.32 30.21 2.88
CA GLY A 438 7.73 30.50 2.62
C GLY A 438 8.02 30.92 1.18
N ALA A 439 7.49 30.20 0.19
CA ALA A 439 7.67 30.54 -1.22
C ALA A 439 7.04 31.90 -1.58
N ARG A 440 5.87 32.21 -1.02
CA ARG A 440 5.19 33.50 -1.17
C ARG A 440 6.02 34.64 -0.57
N CYS A 441 6.49 34.49 0.67
CA CYS A 441 7.34 35.48 1.33
C CYS A 441 8.60 35.79 0.51
N LEU A 442 9.29 34.75 0.02
CA LEU A 442 10.46 34.92 -0.86
C LEU A 442 10.10 35.60 -2.16
N HIS A 443 9.01 35.21 -2.82
CA HIS A 443 8.55 35.85 -4.06
C HIS A 443 8.33 37.35 -3.87
N GLU A 444 7.59 37.74 -2.83
CA GLU A 444 7.22 39.14 -2.59
C GLU A 444 8.40 40.00 -2.18
N LEU A 445 9.29 39.50 -1.32
CA LEU A 445 10.44 40.25 -0.81
C LEU A 445 11.58 40.38 -1.82
N THR A 446 11.63 39.50 -2.83
CA THR A 446 12.70 39.48 -3.84
C THR A 446 12.24 39.90 -5.23
N ARG A 447 11.01 40.43 -5.36
CA ARG A 447 10.41 40.81 -6.64
C ARG A 447 11.22 41.85 -7.42
N GLU A 448 11.84 42.80 -6.71
CA GLU A 448 12.64 43.88 -7.28
C GLU A 448 14.14 43.53 -7.38
N MET A 449 14.53 42.32 -6.96
CA MET A 449 15.92 41.86 -7.03
C MET A 449 16.20 41.17 -8.36
N GLU A 450 17.37 41.44 -8.94
CA GLU A 450 17.83 40.76 -10.16
C GLU A 450 18.32 39.34 -9.82
N LEU A 451 17.41 38.37 -9.86
CA LEU A 451 17.73 36.96 -9.66
C LEU A 451 18.02 36.26 -10.98
N ASP A 452 19.14 35.52 -11.02
CA ASP A 452 19.47 34.57 -12.09
C ASP A 452 18.50 33.38 -12.05
N ALA A 453 18.02 33.00 -10.85
CA ALA A 453 17.02 31.95 -10.70
C ALA A 453 16.25 31.92 -9.39
N PHE A 454 15.08 31.31 -9.49
CA PHE A 454 14.17 31.04 -8.39
C PHE A 454 13.58 29.64 -8.59
N VAL A 455 14.16 28.65 -7.91
CA VAL A 455 13.81 27.24 -8.07
C VAL A 455 12.93 26.76 -6.92
N LEU A 456 11.81 26.16 -7.27
CA LEU A 456 10.81 25.61 -6.35
C LEU A 456 10.80 24.09 -6.42
N PHE A 457 11.00 23.43 -5.27
CA PHE A 457 10.91 21.97 -5.17
C PHE A 457 9.46 21.57 -4.92
N SER A 458 8.78 21.23 -6.02
CA SER A 458 7.43 20.70 -6.07
C SER A 458 7.44 19.15 -6.00
N SER A 459 6.31 18.49 -6.25
CA SER A 459 6.18 17.04 -6.26
C SER A 459 5.29 16.56 -7.39
N ALA A 460 5.57 15.37 -7.93
CA ALA A 460 4.73 14.71 -8.92
C ALA A 460 3.28 14.47 -8.43
N ALA A 461 3.04 14.48 -7.10
CA ALA A 461 1.70 14.51 -6.52
C ALA A 461 0.87 15.74 -6.98
N ALA A 462 1.52 16.87 -7.24
CA ALA A 462 0.92 18.05 -7.86
C ALA A 462 0.84 17.97 -9.39
N THR A 463 1.27 16.88 -10.03
CA THR A 463 1.10 16.68 -11.47
C THR A 463 -0.11 15.80 -11.77
N TRP A 464 -0.20 14.63 -11.14
CA TRP A 464 -1.25 13.65 -11.40
C TRP A 464 -2.11 13.30 -10.16
N GLY A 465 -1.76 13.76 -8.96
CA GLY A 465 -2.46 13.43 -7.72
C GLY A 465 -1.92 12.15 -7.07
N SER A 466 -1.98 12.06 -5.75
CA SER A 466 -1.60 10.85 -5.01
C SER A 466 -2.57 10.66 -3.85
N GLY A 467 -3.21 9.49 -3.77
CA GLY A 467 -4.18 9.17 -2.73
C GLY A 467 -3.55 9.27 -1.34
N GLY A 468 -4.26 9.91 -0.41
CA GLY A 468 -3.79 10.22 0.93
C GLY A 468 -2.96 11.51 1.02
N GLN A 469 -2.74 12.23 -0.08
CA GLN A 469 -1.82 13.38 -0.13
C GLN A 469 -2.50 14.68 -0.58
N GLY A 470 -3.77 14.90 -0.22
CA GLY A 470 -4.56 16.07 -0.62
C GLY A 470 -3.88 17.41 -0.31
N SER A 471 -3.48 17.63 0.94
CA SER A 471 -2.78 18.85 1.39
C SER A 471 -1.45 19.05 0.67
N TYR A 472 -0.70 17.96 0.51
CA TYR A 472 0.62 18.00 -0.12
C TYR A 472 0.52 18.28 -1.62
N ALA A 473 -0.45 17.70 -2.33
CA ALA A 473 -0.72 17.99 -3.72
C ALA A 473 -1.18 19.44 -3.92
N ALA A 474 -2.01 19.98 -3.02
CA ALA A 474 -2.44 21.38 -3.04
C ALA A 474 -1.25 22.34 -2.88
N ALA A 475 -0.40 22.12 -1.87
CA ALA A 475 0.77 22.97 -1.62
C ALA A 475 1.77 22.98 -2.78
N ASN A 476 2.04 21.82 -3.38
CA ASN A 476 2.98 21.72 -4.51
C ASN A 476 2.36 22.26 -5.82
N ALA A 477 1.03 22.18 -6.01
CA ALA A 477 0.36 22.81 -7.15
C ALA A 477 0.52 24.34 -7.13
N TYR A 478 0.48 24.95 -5.94
CA TYR A 478 0.81 26.37 -5.78
C TYR A 478 2.26 26.68 -6.17
N LEU A 479 3.23 25.82 -5.83
CA LEU A 479 4.63 26.03 -6.23
C LEU A 479 4.79 26.01 -7.75
N ASP A 480 4.11 25.07 -8.43
CA ASP A 480 4.09 24.99 -9.88
C ASP A 480 3.50 26.28 -10.50
N ALA A 481 2.35 26.71 -9.99
CA ALA A 481 1.68 27.94 -10.43
C ALA A 481 2.47 29.21 -10.11
N LEU A 482 3.19 29.26 -9.00
CA LEU A 482 4.05 30.39 -8.63
C LEU A 482 5.23 30.55 -9.61
N ALA A 483 5.82 29.45 -10.07
CA ALA A 483 6.86 29.49 -11.09
C ALA A 483 6.33 30.06 -12.42
N GLU A 484 5.16 29.60 -12.87
CA GLU A 484 4.50 30.13 -14.07
C GLU A 484 4.11 31.60 -13.92
N HIS A 485 3.56 31.98 -12.76
CA HIS A 485 3.20 33.36 -12.42
C HIS A 485 4.42 34.28 -12.46
N ARG A 486 5.55 33.87 -11.86
CA ARG A 486 6.81 34.64 -11.90
C ARG A 486 7.28 34.87 -13.32
N ARG A 487 7.23 33.84 -14.17
CA ARG A 487 7.64 33.97 -15.58
C ARG A 487 6.70 34.86 -16.38
N ALA A 488 5.41 34.84 -16.10
CA ALA A 488 4.46 35.78 -16.72
C ALA A 488 4.76 37.24 -16.35
N LEU A 489 5.38 37.48 -15.19
CA LEU A 489 5.89 38.80 -14.77
C LEU A 489 7.30 39.14 -15.31
N GLY A 490 7.91 38.26 -16.11
CA GLY A 490 9.28 38.42 -16.58
C GLY A 490 10.36 38.14 -15.53
N LEU A 491 10.00 37.52 -14.41
CA LEU A 491 10.92 37.13 -13.33
C LEU A 491 11.39 35.68 -13.51
N ALA A 492 12.59 35.37 -13.03
CA ALA A 492 13.07 33.99 -13.00
C ALA A 492 12.17 33.11 -12.13
N GLY A 493 11.88 31.89 -12.61
CA GLY A 493 10.99 30.94 -11.95
C GLY A 493 11.04 29.57 -12.62
N THR A 494 11.38 28.55 -11.85
CA THR A 494 11.37 27.15 -12.27
C THR A 494 10.80 26.30 -11.15
N SER A 495 9.75 25.52 -11.43
CA SER A 495 9.26 24.48 -10.53
C SER A 495 9.66 23.11 -11.04
N ILE A 496 10.13 22.25 -10.14
CA ILE A 496 10.41 20.85 -10.46
C ILE A 496 9.54 19.96 -9.58
N ALA A 497 8.61 19.25 -10.21
CA ALA A 497 7.73 18.30 -9.58
C ALA A 497 8.43 16.94 -9.45
N TRP A 498 9.05 16.70 -8.28
CA TRP A 498 9.86 15.50 -8.03
C TRP A 498 9.03 14.25 -7.70
N GLY A 499 9.46 13.12 -8.24
CA GLY A 499 9.18 11.78 -7.73
C GLY A 499 9.97 11.47 -6.44
N ALA A 500 9.96 10.22 -5.99
CA ALA A 500 10.67 9.82 -4.78
C ALA A 500 12.20 9.88 -5.00
N TRP A 501 12.95 10.38 -4.00
CA TRP A 501 14.41 10.36 -3.97
C TRP A 501 14.87 9.20 -3.06
N ALA A 502 15.87 8.45 -3.50
CA ALA A 502 16.51 7.41 -2.69
C ALA A 502 17.40 8.04 -1.60
N ASP A 503 17.47 7.41 -0.42
CA ASP A 503 18.38 7.77 0.70
C ASP A 503 18.30 9.24 1.19
N ALA A 504 17.35 10.03 0.69
CA ALA A 504 17.23 11.46 0.97
C ALA A 504 15.76 11.92 0.99
N GLY A 505 15.29 12.38 2.15
CA GLY A 505 14.07 13.20 2.26
C GLY A 505 12.90 12.54 2.98
N MET A 506 11.72 13.14 2.80
CA MET A 506 10.50 12.89 3.59
C MET A 506 9.83 11.52 3.32
N ALA A 507 10.40 10.69 2.46
CA ALA A 507 9.91 9.36 2.10
C ALA A 507 10.65 8.20 2.81
N VAL A 508 11.61 8.51 3.69
CA VAL A 508 12.46 7.51 4.38
C VAL A 508 11.75 6.93 5.62
N VAL A 509 10.60 6.30 5.38
CA VAL A 509 10.04 5.29 6.28
C VAL A 509 9.94 4.04 5.43
N ASP A 510 10.63 2.95 5.78
CA ASP A 510 10.77 1.74 4.93
C ASP A 510 9.43 1.19 4.40
N ALA A 511 8.34 1.37 5.16
CA ALA A 511 6.98 0.99 4.75
C ALA A 511 6.39 1.86 3.61
N ALA A 512 6.78 3.13 3.52
CA ALA A 512 6.35 4.07 2.49
C ALA A 512 7.09 3.82 1.16
N GLU A 513 8.37 3.46 1.20
CA GLU A 513 9.16 3.20 0.00
C GLU A 513 8.69 1.94 -0.75
N GLU A 514 8.39 0.87 -0.02
CA GLU A 514 7.81 -0.35 -0.59
C GLU A 514 6.41 -0.10 -1.19
N MET A 515 5.60 0.76 -0.56
CA MET A 515 4.28 1.15 -1.06
C MET A 515 4.38 1.99 -2.35
N VAL A 516 5.37 2.89 -2.45
CA VAL A 516 5.65 3.70 -3.64
C VAL A 516 6.13 2.82 -4.79
N ARG A 517 7.01 1.85 -4.52
CA ARG A 517 7.51 0.87 -5.51
C ARG A 517 6.42 -0.05 -6.04
N ARG A 518 5.51 -0.52 -5.16
CA ARG A 518 4.34 -1.34 -5.56
C ARG A 518 3.36 -0.59 -6.46
N ARG A 519 3.29 0.74 -6.37
CA ARG A 519 2.47 1.59 -7.24
C ARG A 519 3.15 1.95 -8.57
N GLY A 520 4.32 1.41 -8.86
CA GLY A 520 5.06 1.68 -10.10
C GLY A 520 5.87 2.98 -10.09
N LEU A 521 6.07 3.63 -8.94
CA LEU A 521 6.98 4.77 -8.80
C LEU A 521 8.29 4.30 -8.17
N ARG A 522 9.43 4.54 -8.82
CA ARG A 522 10.75 4.09 -8.34
C ARG A 522 11.50 5.26 -7.69
N SER A 523 12.27 4.97 -6.64
CA SER A 523 13.13 5.93 -5.97
C SER A 523 14.31 6.31 -6.88
N MET A 524 14.55 7.60 -7.06
CA MET A 524 15.62 8.13 -7.92
C MET A 524 16.87 8.43 -7.08
N PRO A 525 18.07 7.97 -7.47
CA PRO A 525 19.32 8.37 -6.84
C PRO A 525 19.50 9.90 -6.82
N PRO A 526 19.85 10.52 -5.68
CA PRO A 526 20.04 11.96 -5.57
C PRO A 526 21.00 12.55 -6.60
N GLU A 527 22.05 11.82 -6.96
CA GLU A 527 23.06 12.24 -7.94
C GLU A 527 22.45 12.42 -9.34
N LEU A 528 21.50 11.55 -9.71
CA LEU A 528 20.78 11.64 -10.99
C LEU A 528 19.69 12.72 -10.94
N ALA A 529 19.05 12.89 -9.79
CA ALA A 529 18.05 13.95 -9.61
C ALA A 529 18.67 15.34 -9.71
N VAL A 530 19.88 15.54 -9.18
CA VAL A 530 20.65 16.79 -9.37
C VAL A 530 20.98 17.05 -10.85
N VAL A 531 21.29 16.02 -11.64
CA VAL A 531 21.45 16.16 -13.10
C VAL A 531 20.15 16.65 -13.74
N ALA A 532 18.99 16.14 -13.31
CA ALA A 532 17.70 16.61 -13.80
C ALA A 532 17.43 18.09 -13.47
N LEU A 533 17.82 18.54 -12.28
CA LEU A 533 17.77 19.94 -11.87
C LEU A 533 18.60 20.82 -12.82
N GLN A 534 19.84 20.43 -13.10
CA GLN A 534 20.70 21.15 -14.04
C GLN A 534 20.06 21.22 -15.44
N GLN A 535 19.53 20.10 -15.96
CA GLN A 535 18.95 20.11 -17.29
C GLN A 535 17.63 20.89 -17.39
N ALA A 536 16.83 20.98 -16.32
CA ALA A 536 15.64 21.82 -16.27
C ALA A 536 16.01 23.31 -16.38
N TRP A 537 17.13 23.67 -15.74
CA TRP A 537 17.68 25.01 -15.78
C TRP A 537 18.28 25.37 -17.14
N ASP A 538 19.14 24.50 -17.68
CA ASP A 538 19.78 24.71 -18.98
C ASP A 538 18.75 24.84 -20.12
N ALA A 539 17.60 24.18 -19.97
CA ALA A 539 16.48 24.26 -20.90
C ALA A 539 15.55 25.47 -20.65
N ASP A 540 15.83 26.29 -19.63
CA ASP A 540 15.01 27.41 -19.18
C ASP A 540 13.53 27.00 -19.01
N GLU A 541 13.27 25.89 -18.29
CA GLU A 541 11.92 25.36 -18.10
C GLU A 541 11.17 26.02 -16.94
N ALA A 542 9.88 26.30 -17.15
CA ALA A 542 9.01 26.92 -16.15
C ALA A 542 8.53 25.90 -15.11
N SER A 543 8.13 24.74 -15.62
CA SER A 543 7.65 23.62 -14.85
C SER A 543 8.03 22.32 -15.56
N VAL A 544 8.58 21.37 -14.82
CA VAL A 544 8.90 20.02 -15.31
C VAL A 544 8.62 19.01 -14.20
N THR A 545 8.10 17.84 -14.57
CA THR A 545 7.95 16.71 -13.65
C THR A 545 9.09 15.73 -13.90
N VAL A 546 9.79 15.32 -12.84
CA VAL A 546 10.89 14.37 -12.90
C VAL A 546 10.56 13.18 -12.02
N ALA A 547 10.31 12.01 -12.61
CA ALA A 547 9.98 10.80 -11.88
C ALA A 547 10.37 9.54 -12.67
N ASP A 548 10.91 8.53 -11.97
CA ASP A 548 11.08 7.20 -12.54
C ASP A 548 9.77 6.40 -12.39
N VAL A 549 9.08 6.17 -13.51
CA VAL A 549 7.74 5.57 -13.55
C VAL A 549 7.75 4.29 -14.37
N ASP A 550 7.37 3.20 -13.71
CA ASP A 550 7.02 1.93 -14.34
C ASP A 550 5.56 2.01 -14.81
N TRP A 551 5.35 2.46 -16.05
CA TRP A 551 4.01 2.70 -16.61
C TRP A 551 3.14 1.44 -16.68
N GLU A 552 3.74 0.26 -16.83
CA GLU A 552 3.01 -1.02 -16.85
C GLU A 552 2.40 -1.35 -15.49
N ARG A 553 3.06 -0.96 -14.39
CA ARG A 553 2.55 -1.11 -13.03
C ARG A 553 1.69 0.07 -12.57
N PHE A 554 2.04 1.29 -12.99
CA PHE A 554 1.38 2.51 -12.54
C PHE A 554 -0.04 2.68 -13.13
N VAL A 555 -0.20 2.43 -14.43
CA VAL A 555 -1.45 2.69 -15.15
C VAL A 555 -2.64 1.87 -14.65
N PRO A 556 -2.55 0.53 -14.45
CA PRO A 556 -3.69 -0.27 -14.04
C PRO A 556 -4.31 0.25 -12.74
N GLY A 557 -3.49 0.50 -11.71
CA GLY A 557 -3.97 1.02 -10.43
C GLY A 557 -4.46 2.47 -10.52
N PHE A 558 -3.78 3.33 -11.28
CA PHE A 558 -4.14 4.74 -11.41
C PHE A 558 -5.44 4.99 -12.21
N THR A 559 -5.79 4.07 -13.13
CA THR A 559 -6.97 4.16 -13.99
C THR A 559 -8.10 3.20 -13.60
N ALA A 560 -7.90 2.34 -12.59
CA ALA A 560 -8.84 1.28 -12.18
C ALA A 560 -10.26 1.77 -11.86
N ALA A 561 -10.39 2.96 -11.27
CA ALA A 561 -11.68 3.46 -10.80
C ALA A 561 -12.40 4.38 -11.80
N ARG A 562 -11.65 5.05 -12.69
CA ARG A 562 -12.20 5.89 -13.76
C ARG A 562 -11.13 6.20 -14.82
N PRO A 563 -11.53 6.48 -16.08
CA PRO A 563 -10.61 6.96 -17.10
C PRO A 563 -9.79 8.18 -16.64
N ARG A 564 -8.52 8.24 -17.06
CA ARG A 564 -7.61 9.36 -16.76
C ARG A 564 -7.01 9.90 -18.06
N PRO A 565 -7.74 10.76 -18.81
CA PRO A 565 -7.26 11.28 -20.09
C PRO A 565 -5.91 11.99 -20.03
N LEU A 566 -5.51 12.46 -18.84
CA LEU A 566 -4.19 13.04 -18.59
C LEU A 566 -3.04 12.20 -19.17
N LEU A 567 -3.11 10.86 -19.07
CA LEU A 567 -2.04 9.96 -19.49
C LEU A 567 -2.11 9.52 -20.96
N MET A 568 -3.19 9.83 -21.67
CA MET A 568 -3.46 9.27 -23.01
C MET A 568 -2.43 9.65 -24.07
N ASP A 569 -1.71 10.75 -23.86
CA ASP A 569 -0.68 11.23 -24.79
C ASP A 569 0.73 10.71 -24.50
N LEU A 570 0.88 9.86 -23.48
CA LEU A 570 2.11 9.12 -23.22
C LEU A 570 2.05 7.76 -23.93
N PRO A 571 2.95 7.47 -24.90
CA PRO A 571 2.93 6.20 -25.63
C PRO A 571 3.03 4.95 -24.75
N GLU A 572 3.78 5.02 -23.66
CA GLU A 572 3.96 3.95 -22.69
C GLU A 572 2.67 3.71 -21.90
N ALA A 573 2.03 4.79 -21.44
CA ALA A 573 0.77 4.69 -20.72
C ALA A 573 -0.38 4.24 -21.63
N ALA A 574 -0.46 4.75 -22.86
CA ALA A 574 -1.48 4.36 -23.83
C ALA A 574 -1.39 2.86 -24.18
N ARG A 575 -0.17 2.31 -24.31
CA ARG A 575 0.04 0.86 -24.49
C ARG A 575 -0.44 0.06 -23.27
N ALA A 576 -0.13 0.52 -22.06
CA ALA A 576 -0.60 -0.12 -20.83
C ALA A 576 -2.13 -0.07 -20.69
N ILE A 577 -2.77 1.05 -21.06
CA ILE A 577 -4.23 1.21 -21.09
C ILE A 577 -4.86 0.25 -22.11
N GLU A 578 -4.30 0.16 -23.32
CA GLU A 578 -4.82 -0.75 -24.35
C GLU A 578 -4.67 -2.21 -23.93
N ALA A 579 -3.57 -2.58 -23.27
CA ALA A 579 -3.37 -3.92 -22.71
C ALA A 579 -4.35 -4.26 -21.58
N THR A 580 -4.91 -3.25 -20.89
CA THR A 580 -5.91 -3.43 -19.83
C THR A 580 -7.36 -3.28 -20.29
N ARG A 581 -7.61 -2.82 -21.53
CA ARG A 581 -8.98 -2.72 -22.07
C ARG A 581 -9.59 -4.12 -22.21
N PRO A 582 -10.71 -4.41 -21.52
CA PRO A 582 -11.45 -5.62 -21.81
C PRO A 582 -12.01 -5.51 -23.23
N SER A 583 -11.82 -6.55 -24.05
CA SER A 583 -12.63 -6.70 -25.25
C SER A 583 -14.08 -6.84 -24.80
N VAL A 584 -14.98 -5.95 -25.28
CA VAL A 584 -16.43 -6.14 -25.50
C VAL A 584 -17.25 -4.93 -25.01
N GLY A 585 -18.09 -4.38 -25.91
CA GLY A 585 -19.11 -3.38 -25.61
C GLY A 585 -20.52 -3.66 -26.14
N GLU A 586 -20.79 -4.80 -26.80
CA GLU A 586 -22.14 -5.13 -27.33
C GLU A 586 -22.76 -6.42 -26.74
N ASN A 587 -22.03 -7.23 -25.95
CA ASN A 587 -22.54 -8.54 -25.50
C ASN A 587 -23.06 -8.60 -24.05
N ALA A 588 -22.86 -7.59 -23.20
CA ALA A 588 -23.23 -7.68 -21.77
C ALA A 588 -24.76 -7.74 -21.56
N SER A 589 -25.54 -6.94 -22.31
CA SER A 589 -27.01 -6.97 -22.24
C SER A 589 -27.59 -8.24 -22.88
N ALA A 590 -26.98 -8.74 -23.96
CA ALA A 590 -27.41 -9.97 -24.62
C ALA A 590 -27.13 -11.23 -23.77
N TRP A 591 -25.99 -11.26 -23.07
CA TRP A 591 -25.59 -12.34 -22.17
C TRP A 591 -26.54 -12.46 -20.97
N LEU A 592 -26.93 -11.34 -20.34
CA LEU A 592 -27.87 -11.35 -19.21
C LEU A 592 -29.28 -11.83 -19.61
N THR A 593 -29.75 -11.45 -20.81
CA THR A 593 -31.03 -11.92 -21.37
C THR A 593 -31.00 -13.42 -21.70
N GLN A 594 -29.91 -13.94 -22.26
CA GLN A 594 -29.76 -15.38 -22.50
C GLN A 594 -29.71 -16.18 -21.18
N LEU A 595 -29.04 -15.68 -20.14
CA LEU A 595 -28.97 -16.35 -18.84
C LEU A 595 -30.30 -16.40 -18.09
N THR A 596 -31.16 -15.39 -18.25
CA THR A 596 -32.49 -15.38 -17.61
C THR A 596 -33.44 -16.42 -18.22
N GLU A 597 -33.20 -16.85 -19.47
CA GLU A 597 -33.98 -17.88 -20.18
C GLU A 597 -33.36 -19.30 -20.09
N ALA A 598 -32.11 -19.42 -19.64
CA ALA A 598 -31.38 -20.70 -19.54
C ALA A 598 -31.80 -21.58 -18.34
N SER A 599 -31.49 -22.88 -18.38
CA SER A 599 -31.73 -23.81 -17.25
C SER A 599 -30.86 -23.50 -16.03
N VAL A 600 -31.21 -24.02 -14.85
CA VAL A 600 -30.45 -23.78 -13.61
C VAL A 600 -29.00 -24.26 -13.74
N GLU A 601 -28.78 -25.41 -14.38
CA GLU A 601 -27.43 -25.96 -14.62
C GLU A 601 -26.62 -25.16 -15.65
N GLU A 602 -27.29 -24.54 -16.62
CA GLU A 602 -26.66 -23.68 -17.63
C GLU A 602 -26.31 -22.29 -17.05
N ARG A 603 -27.13 -21.77 -16.13
CA ARG A 603 -26.85 -20.54 -15.38
C ARG A 603 -25.62 -20.69 -14.49
N GLU A 604 -25.54 -21.78 -13.73
CA GLU A 604 -24.38 -22.09 -12.88
C GLU A 604 -23.09 -22.20 -13.71
N ARG A 605 -23.11 -22.96 -14.80
CA ARG A 605 -21.94 -23.12 -15.68
C ARG A 605 -21.47 -21.79 -16.27
N SER A 606 -22.40 -20.96 -16.71
CA SER A 606 -22.10 -19.65 -17.30
C SER A 606 -21.57 -18.64 -16.28
N LEU A 607 -22.07 -18.67 -15.04
CA LEU A 607 -21.56 -17.83 -13.94
C LEU A 607 -20.15 -18.28 -13.50
N VAL A 608 -19.90 -19.58 -13.42
CA VAL A 608 -18.56 -20.12 -13.12
C VAL A 608 -17.55 -19.71 -14.19
N GLU A 609 -17.92 -19.82 -15.46
CA GLU A 609 -17.07 -19.42 -16.59
C GLU A 609 -16.81 -17.91 -16.59
N LEU A 610 -17.82 -17.09 -16.31
CA LEU A 610 -17.69 -15.64 -16.15
C LEU A 610 -16.70 -15.27 -15.04
N VAL A 611 -16.93 -15.79 -13.82
CA VAL A 611 -16.09 -15.46 -12.66
C VAL A 611 -14.66 -15.90 -12.89
N ARG A 612 -14.43 -17.12 -13.41
CA ARG A 612 -13.07 -17.61 -13.71
C ARG A 612 -12.38 -16.78 -14.80
N THR A 613 -13.10 -16.35 -15.82
CA THR A 613 -12.56 -15.49 -16.89
C THR A 613 -12.11 -14.14 -16.35
N HIS A 614 -12.92 -13.50 -15.50
CA HIS A 614 -12.53 -12.22 -14.90
C HIS A 614 -11.45 -12.36 -13.83
N VAL A 615 -11.43 -13.45 -13.07
CA VAL A 615 -10.35 -13.78 -12.13
C VAL A 615 -9.03 -13.98 -12.89
N ALA A 616 -9.04 -14.76 -13.98
CA ALA A 616 -7.87 -14.98 -14.82
C ALA A 616 -7.38 -13.67 -15.46
N ALA A 617 -8.30 -12.82 -15.93
CA ALA A 617 -7.95 -11.54 -16.54
C ALA A 617 -7.36 -10.52 -15.55
N VAL A 618 -7.83 -10.48 -14.30
CA VAL A 618 -7.28 -9.59 -13.26
C VAL A 618 -5.90 -10.06 -12.79
N LEU A 619 -5.69 -11.37 -12.74
CA LEU A 619 -4.43 -11.97 -12.28
C LEU A 619 -3.45 -12.32 -13.41
N ASN A 620 -3.79 -11.97 -14.65
CA ASN A 620 -2.99 -12.23 -15.85
C ASN A 620 -2.65 -13.72 -16.10
N TYR A 621 -3.61 -14.62 -15.82
CA TYR A 621 -3.52 -16.04 -16.20
C TYR A 621 -3.91 -16.23 -17.67
N GLY A 622 -3.22 -17.14 -18.37
CA GLY A 622 -3.44 -17.39 -19.80
C GLY A 622 -4.75 -18.09 -20.15
N ASP A 623 -5.32 -18.89 -19.23
CA ASP A 623 -6.61 -19.58 -19.42
C ASP A 623 -7.44 -19.56 -18.12
N ALA A 624 -8.74 -19.29 -18.23
CA ALA A 624 -9.71 -19.35 -17.13
C ALA A 624 -9.81 -20.75 -16.50
N LYS A 625 -9.43 -21.80 -17.24
CA LYS A 625 -9.40 -23.19 -16.77
C LYS A 625 -8.30 -23.46 -15.74
N ASP A 626 -7.28 -22.62 -15.67
CA ASP A 626 -6.19 -22.74 -14.69
C ASP A 626 -6.60 -22.23 -13.29
N ILE A 627 -7.74 -21.56 -13.18
CA ILE A 627 -8.28 -21.05 -11.93
C ILE A 627 -9.14 -22.13 -11.25
N ALA A 628 -8.67 -22.71 -10.14
CA ALA A 628 -9.44 -23.67 -9.37
C ALA A 628 -10.65 -23.01 -8.67
N ALA A 629 -11.85 -23.59 -8.78
CA ALA A 629 -13.11 -22.99 -8.31
C ALA A 629 -13.18 -22.79 -6.79
N ASN A 630 -12.47 -23.61 -6.01
CA ASN A 630 -12.48 -23.58 -4.55
C ASN A 630 -11.21 -22.97 -3.95
N ARG A 631 -10.27 -22.49 -4.77
CA ARG A 631 -9.04 -21.87 -4.28
C ARG A 631 -9.32 -20.43 -3.85
N ALA A 632 -8.71 -20.01 -2.74
CA ALA A 632 -8.88 -18.64 -2.27
C ALA A 632 -8.31 -17.65 -3.30
N LEU A 633 -9.09 -16.61 -3.61
CA LEU A 633 -8.72 -15.55 -4.54
C LEU A 633 -7.43 -14.86 -4.07
N LYS A 634 -7.23 -14.70 -2.76
CA LYS A 634 -6.00 -14.15 -2.16
C LYS A 634 -4.76 -14.96 -2.53
N ASP A 635 -4.84 -16.29 -2.47
CA ASP A 635 -3.73 -17.20 -2.78
C ASP A 635 -3.42 -17.25 -4.28
N LEU A 636 -4.40 -16.87 -5.12
CA LEU A 636 -4.23 -16.66 -6.55
C LEU A 636 -3.58 -15.31 -6.89
N GLY A 637 -3.43 -14.41 -5.90
CA GLY A 637 -2.79 -13.10 -6.04
C GLY A 637 -3.71 -11.90 -5.80
N PHE A 638 -4.94 -12.10 -5.28
CA PHE A 638 -5.83 -10.99 -4.94
C PHE A 638 -5.40 -10.24 -3.66
N ASP A 639 -5.44 -8.91 -3.74
CA ASP A 639 -5.24 -7.93 -2.69
C ASP A 639 -6.39 -6.90 -2.70
N SER A 640 -6.31 -5.87 -1.84
CA SER A 640 -7.35 -4.83 -1.73
C SER A 640 -7.61 -4.03 -3.01
N LEU A 641 -6.69 -4.04 -3.98
CA LEU A 641 -6.83 -3.28 -5.23
C LEU A 641 -7.36 -4.15 -6.38
N THR A 642 -6.82 -5.36 -6.53
CA THR A 642 -7.29 -6.37 -7.49
C THR A 642 -8.70 -6.86 -7.14
N ALA A 643 -9.05 -6.91 -5.84
CA ALA A 643 -10.42 -7.17 -5.38
C ALA A 643 -11.42 -6.12 -5.91
N VAL A 644 -11.00 -4.85 -5.91
CA VAL A 644 -11.80 -3.73 -6.46
C VAL A 644 -11.91 -3.84 -7.98
N GLU A 645 -10.84 -4.26 -8.66
CA GLU A 645 -10.85 -4.48 -10.11
C GLU A 645 -11.78 -5.62 -10.55
N LEU A 646 -11.72 -6.78 -9.88
CA LEU A 646 -12.64 -7.90 -10.15
C LEU A 646 -14.09 -7.50 -9.88
N ARG A 647 -14.35 -6.80 -8.77
CA ARG A 647 -15.67 -6.23 -8.49
C ARG A 647 -16.14 -5.31 -9.62
N ASN A 648 -15.30 -4.39 -10.10
CA ASN A 648 -15.64 -3.47 -11.19
C ASN A 648 -15.98 -4.22 -12.48
N ARG A 649 -15.16 -5.22 -12.84
CA ARG A 649 -15.39 -6.05 -14.02
C ARG A 649 -16.69 -6.85 -13.90
N LEU A 650 -16.98 -7.42 -12.72
CA LEU A 650 -18.24 -8.13 -12.47
C LEU A 650 -19.45 -7.19 -12.50
N ASN A 651 -19.37 -6.00 -11.90
CA ASN A 651 -20.43 -4.98 -11.98
C ASN A 651 -20.72 -4.58 -13.44
N ALA A 652 -19.67 -4.41 -14.26
CA ALA A 652 -19.81 -4.02 -15.67
C ALA A 652 -20.53 -5.08 -16.52
N VAL A 653 -20.33 -6.37 -16.24
CA VAL A 653 -20.95 -7.46 -17.02
C VAL A 653 -22.31 -7.88 -16.45
N THR A 654 -22.47 -7.84 -15.13
CA THR A 654 -23.70 -8.31 -14.44
C THR A 654 -24.73 -7.21 -14.22
N GLY A 655 -24.34 -5.93 -14.27
CA GLY A 655 -25.21 -4.79 -13.94
C GLY A 655 -25.53 -4.65 -12.44
N LEU A 656 -24.89 -5.44 -11.58
CA LEU A 656 -25.08 -5.38 -10.13
C LEU A 656 -24.27 -4.25 -9.48
N ALA A 657 -24.71 -3.80 -8.30
CA ALA A 657 -23.96 -2.89 -7.43
C ALA A 657 -23.30 -3.67 -6.28
N LEU A 658 -22.24 -4.42 -6.59
CA LEU A 658 -21.54 -5.22 -5.57
C LEU A 658 -20.69 -4.33 -4.62
N PRO A 659 -20.69 -4.59 -3.30
CA PRO A 659 -19.88 -3.83 -2.34
C PRO A 659 -18.37 -4.08 -2.53
N THR A 660 -17.53 -3.14 -2.05
CA THR A 660 -16.05 -3.26 -2.10
C THR A 660 -15.51 -4.49 -1.38
N THR A 661 -16.27 -5.01 -0.41
CA THR A 661 -15.91 -6.19 0.38
C THR A 661 -16.26 -7.51 -0.31
N VAL A 662 -16.98 -7.52 -1.44
CA VAL A 662 -17.56 -8.75 -2.04
C VAL A 662 -16.54 -9.87 -2.30
N VAL A 663 -15.30 -9.53 -2.67
CA VAL A 663 -14.21 -10.49 -2.92
C VAL A 663 -13.62 -11.02 -1.61
N PHE A 664 -13.70 -10.26 -0.53
CA PHE A 664 -13.28 -10.67 0.81
C PHE A 664 -14.37 -11.46 1.53
N ASP A 665 -15.64 -11.07 1.36
CA ASP A 665 -16.81 -11.74 1.92
C ASP A 665 -17.08 -13.09 1.21
N HIS A 666 -16.66 -13.21 -0.06
CA HIS A 666 -16.78 -14.41 -0.87
C HIS A 666 -15.42 -14.80 -1.47
N PRO A 667 -14.52 -15.40 -0.65
CA PRO A 667 -13.10 -15.48 -0.94
C PRO A 667 -12.70 -16.53 -1.99
N THR A 668 -13.64 -17.28 -2.57
CA THR A 668 -13.37 -18.27 -3.63
C THR A 668 -14.25 -18.00 -4.86
N PRO A 669 -13.82 -18.39 -6.08
CA PRO A 669 -14.67 -18.30 -7.27
C PRO A 669 -16.05 -18.94 -7.09
N ALA A 670 -16.12 -20.10 -6.42
CA ALA A 670 -17.38 -20.79 -6.14
C ALA A 670 -18.28 -20.00 -5.18
N ALA A 671 -17.73 -19.42 -4.11
CA ALA A 671 -18.51 -18.59 -3.18
C ALA A 671 -19.04 -17.32 -3.87
N LEU A 672 -18.23 -16.72 -4.74
CA LEU A 672 -18.62 -15.53 -5.49
C LEU A 672 -19.72 -15.83 -6.53
N VAL A 673 -19.64 -16.98 -7.21
CA VAL A 673 -20.72 -17.47 -8.10
C VAL A 673 -22.03 -17.66 -7.34
N ALA A 674 -21.99 -18.30 -6.16
CA ALA A 674 -23.17 -18.51 -5.34
C ALA A 674 -23.81 -17.18 -4.90
N HIS A 675 -22.99 -16.18 -4.54
CA HIS A 675 -23.46 -14.82 -4.23
C HIS A 675 -24.11 -14.14 -5.45
N LEU A 676 -23.44 -14.15 -6.60
CA LEU A 676 -23.95 -13.55 -7.84
C LEU A 676 -25.27 -14.19 -8.28
N ARG A 677 -25.41 -15.51 -8.10
CA ARG A 677 -26.65 -16.23 -8.39
C ARG A 677 -27.82 -15.71 -7.55
N VAL A 678 -27.59 -15.50 -6.25
CA VAL A 678 -28.61 -14.95 -5.33
C VAL A 678 -28.99 -13.52 -5.70
N GLN A 679 -28.01 -12.69 -6.08
CA GLN A 679 -28.26 -11.29 -6.45
C GLN A 679 -28.98 -11.15 -7.81
N LEU A 680 -28.69 -12.03 -8.78
CA LEU A 680 -29.26 -11.96 -10.14
C LEU A 680 -30.64 -12.62 -10.26
N PHE A 681 -30.90 -13.69 -9.50
CA PHE A 681 -32.09 -14.52 -9.68
C PHE A 681 -32.98 -14.63 -8.43
N GLY A 682 -32.58 -14.06 -7.30
CA GLY A 682 -33.28 -14.22 -6.01
C GLY A 682 -32.99 -15.58 -5.35
N GLN A 683 -33.44 -15.77 -4.11
CA GLN A 683 -33.28 -17.06 -3.40
C GLN A 683 -34.43 -18.02 -3.73
N ASP A 684 -34.10 -19.29 -3.96
CA ASP A 684 -35.04 -20.39 -3.73
C ASP A 684 -35.28 -20.51 -2.22
N GLU A 685 -36.37 -19.90 -1.74
CA GLU A 685 -36.73 -19.75 -0.32
C GLU A 685 -36.90 -21.08 0.46
N GLY A 686 -36.80 -22.23 -0.21
CA GLY A 686 -37.02 -23.57 0.37
C GLY A 686 -35.88 -24.11 1.23
N GLU A 687 -34.62 -23.78 0.94
CA GLU A 687 -33.46 -24.51 1.49
C GLU A 687 -32.89 -23.86 2.77
N THR A 688 -32.87 -22.52 2.82
CA THR A 688 -32.32 -21.75 3.95
C THR A 688 -33.28 -21.73 5.15
N ALA A 689 -34.60 -21.77 4.90
CA ALA A 689 -35.62 -21.82 5.94
C ALA A 689 -35.72 -23.18 6.64
N ALA A 690 -35.23 -24.26 6.02
CA ALA A 690 -35.15 -25.60 6.62
C ALA A 690 -33.92 -25.73 7.54
N ARG A 691 -32.74 -25.25 7.11
CA ARG A 691 -31.50 -25.24 7.92
C ARG A 691 -31.61 -24.35 9.16
N ARG A 692 -32.23 -23.17 9.02
CA ARG A 692 -32.41 -22.23 10.14
C ARG A 692 -33.41 -22.76 11.17
N ARG A 693 -34.45 -23.49 10.73
CA ARG A 693 -35.42 -24.15 11.62
C ARG A 693 -34.81 -25.32 12.38
N LEU A 694 -33.96 -26.14 11.74
CA LEU A 694 -33.23 -27.23 12.41
C LEU A 694 -32.27 -26.70 13.50
N ALA A 695 -31.58 -25.58 13.25
CA ALA A 695 -30.67 -24.95 14.20
C ALA A 695 -31.37 -24.26 15.38
N THR A 696 -32.61 -23.77 15.20
CA THR A 696 -33.39 -23.15 16.29
C THR A 696 -34.13 -24.18 17.15
N THR A 697 -34.54 -25.33 16.59
CA THR A 697 -35.14 -26.42 17.39
C THR A 697 -34.11 -27.17 18.25
N ALA A 698 -32.85 -27.28 17.83
CA ALA A 698 -31.80 -27.92 18.63
C ALA A 698 -31.38 -27.09 19.85
N ARG A 699 -31.44 -25.75 19.75
CA ARG A 699 -31.01 -24.82 20.80
C ARG A 699 -32.02 -24.69 21.94
N ALA A 700 -33.30 -24.95 21.69
CA ALA A 700 -34.37 -24.88 22.70
C ALA A 700 -34.57 -26.18 23.51
N GLN A 701 -33.87 -27.28 23.16
CA GLN A 701 -33.96 -28.55 23.89
C GLN A 701 -32.71 -28.85 24.76
N ALA A 702 -31.67 -28.01 24.71
CA ALA A 702 -30.38 -28.25 25.38
C ALA A 702 -30.15 -27.42 26.66
N GLU A 703 -31.11 -26.60 27.08
CA GLU A 703 -30.96 -25.68 28.22
C GLU A 703 -31.12 -26.34 29.61
N ASP A 704 -31.49 -27.63 29.68
CA ASP A 704 -31.69 -28.33 30.96
C ASP A 704 -30.53 -29.27 31.40
N ASP A 705 -29.45 -29.43 30.61
CA ASP A 705 -28.35 -30.40 30.92
C ASP A 705 -26.92 -29.90 30.68
N ALA A 706 -26.72 -28.58 30.50
CA ALA A 706 -25.44 -27.98 30.13
C ALA A 706 -24.30 -28.17 31.16
N ASP A 707 -24.62 -28.52 32.41
CA ASP A 707 -23.64 -28.75 33.48
C ASP A 707 -23.21 -30.22 33.62
N THR A 708 -23.82 -31.15 32.86
CA THR A 708 -23.55 -32.60 32.96
C THR A 708 -23.07 -33.28 31.67
N ASP A 709 -23.13 -32.61 30.52
CA ASP A 709 -22.76 -33.20 29.22
C ASP A 709 -21.24 -33.32 29.03
N PRO A 710 -20.65 -34.54 29.05
CA PRO A 710 -19.21 -34.71 29.01
C PRO A 710 -18.60 -34.34 27.66
N VAL A 711 -17.38 -33.80 27.67
CA VAL A 711 -16.57 -33.63 26.45
C VAL A 711 -15.93 -34.98 26.09
N VAL A 712 -16.02 -35.36 24.83
CA VAL A 712 -15.53 -36.63 24.29
C VAL A 712 -14.55 -36.41 23.16
N ILE A 713 -13.58 -37.31 23.05
CA ILE A 713 -12.66 -37.40 21.92
C ILE A 713 -13.32 -38.30 20.88
N VAL A 714 -13.54 -37.80 19.67
CA VAL A 714 -14.16 -38.54 18.55
C VAL A 714 -13.19 -38.83 17.41
N GLY A 715 -12.06 -38.11 17.36
CA GLY A 715 -10.98 -38.33 16.40
C GLY A 715 -9.62 -38.05 17.04
N ALA A 716 -8.57 -38.69 16.53
CA ALA A 716 -7.21 -38.48 16.98
C ALA A 716 -6.21 -38.77 15.86
N ALA A 717 -5.12 -38.02 15.82
CA ALA A 717 -3.96 -38.28 14.97
C ALA A 717 -2.68 -37.79 15.67
N CYS A 718 -1.55 -38.43 15.40
CA CYS A 718 -0.28 -38.06 15.99
C CYS A 718 0.93 -38.52 15.19
N ARG A 719 2.07 -37.85 15.41
CA ARG A 719 3.38 -38.26 14.91
C ARG A 719 4.42 -38.12 16.01
N TYR A 720 5.19 -39.17 16.25
CA TYR A 720 6.18 -39.26 17.31
C TYR A 720 7.45 -39.99 16.83
N PRO A 721 8.59 -39.86 17.54
CA PRO A 721 9.83 -40.54 17.22
C PRO A 721 9.67 -42.07 17.13
N GLY A 722 10.55 -42.72 16.37
CA GLY A 722 10.51 -44.17 16.16
C GLY A 722 9.51 -44.60 15.08
N GLY A 723 9.23 -43.74 14.09
CA GLY A 723 8.34 -44.05 12.97
C GLY A 723 6.85 -44.07 13.30
N VAL A 724 6.43 -43.45 14.40
CA VAL A 724 5.01 -43.39 14.78
C VAL A 724 4.31 -42.31 13.97
N GLY A 725 3.34 -42.71 13.14
CA GLY A 725 2.49 -41.82 12.35
C GLY A 725 1.00 -41.94 12.64
N SER A 726 0.61 -42.68 13.69
CA SER A 726 -0.79 -42.87 14.08
C SER A 726 -0.93 -43.26 15.56
N PRO A 727 -2.10 -43.04 16.19
CA PRO A 727 -2.37 -43.50 17.55
C PRO A 727 -2.18 -45.02 17.76
N GLU A 728 -2.50 -45.83 16.74
CA GLU A 728 -2.31 -47.28 16.77
C GLU A 728 -0.82 -47.64 16.84
N GLN A 729 0.01 -47.01 16.02
CA GLN A 729 1.47 -47.23 16.04
C GLN A 729 2.12 -46.73 17.33
N LEU A 730 1.58 -45.67 17.95
CA LEU A 730 2.01 -45.25 19.28
C LEU A 730 1.76 -46.36 20.31
N TRP A 731 0.61 -47.03 20.22
CA TRP A 731 0.28 -48.13 21.11
C TRP A 731 1.19 -49.34 20.90
N ASP A 732 1.52 -49.66 19.65
CA ASP A 732 2.47 -50.72 19.31
C ASP A 732 3.88 -50.42 19.87
N LEU A 733 4.35 -49.17 19.76
CA LEU A 733 5.63 -48.72 20.31
C LEU A 733 5.68 -48.91 21.84
N VAL A 734 4.64 -48.45 22.53
CA VAL A 734 4.54 -48.53 24.01
C VAL A 734 4.40 -49.98 24.47
N ALA A 735 3.52 -50.77 23.85
CA ALA A 735 3.31 -52.17 24.19
C ALA A 735 4.54 -53.04 23.89
N GLY A 736 5.30 -52.69 22.84
CA GLY A 736 6.55 -53.32 22.47
C GLY A 736 7.75 -52.93 23.33
N GLY A 737 7.62 -51.90 24.19
CA GLY A 737 8.73 -51.39 25.00
C GLY A 737 9.89 -50.85 24.14
N VAL A 738 9.58 -50.27 22.98
CA VAL A 738 10.58 -49.80 22.02
C VAL A 738 11.18 -48.47 22.49
N ASP A 739 12.51 -48.39 22.50
CA ASP A 739 13.25 -47.17 22.77
C ASP A 739 13.40 -46.34 21.49
N ALA A 740 12.79 -45.15 21.48
CA ALA A 740 12.78 -44.24 20.33
C ALA A 740 13.84 -43.11 20.45
N ILE A 741 14.75 -43.18 21.42
CA ILE A 741 15.84 -42.22 21.57
C ILE A 741 16.97 -42.55 20.58
N ALA A 742 17.33 -41.57 19.77
CA ALA A 742 18.35 -41.67 18.74
C ALA A 742 19.41 -40.56 18.89
N GLY A 743 20.47 -40.62 18.07
CA GLY A 743 21.43 -39.52 17.94
C GLY A 743 20.79 -38.29 17.29
N PHE A 744 21.48 -37.14 17.37
CA PHE A 744 21.00 -35.89 16.78
C PHE A 744 20.79 -35.98 15.25
N PRO A 745 19.80 -35.26 14.70
CA PRO A 745 19.48 -35.29 13.28
C PRO A 745 20.61 -34.66 12.44
N SER A 746 20.96 -35.31 11.33
CA SER A 746 22.01 -34.85 10.41
C SER A 746 21.49 -34.00 9.25
N ASP A 747 20.18 -33.92 9.07
CA ASP A 747 19.49 -33.30 7.92
C ASP A 747 19.06 -31.84 8.17
N ARG A 748 19.37 -31.30 9.36
CA ARG A 748 18.99 -29.94 9.80
C ARG A 748 20.14 -28.95 9.76
N GLY A 749 21.34 -29.37 9.38
CA GLY A 749 22.52 -28.51 9.32
C GLY A 749 22.95 -27.99 10.69
N TRP A 750 22.88 -28.84 11.72
CA TRP A 750 23.49 -28.59 13.02
C TRP A 750 24.99 -28.88 12.94
N ASP A 751 25.81 -28.07 13.59
CA ASP A 751 27.27 -28.30 13.66
C ASP A 751 27.60 -29.39 14.69
N LEU A 752 27.26 -30.64 14.37
CA LEU A 752 27.40 -31.77 15.29
C LEU A 752 28.86 -32.01 15.72
N GLU A 753 29.84 -31.59 14.91
CA GLU A 753 31.26 -31.75 15.21
C GLU A 753 31.70 -30.84 16.36
N ASN A 754 31.23 -29.58 16.38
CA ASN A 754 31.63 -28.60 17.38
C ASN A 754 30.61 -28.40 18.52
N LEU A 755 29.45 -29.04 18.45
CA LEU A 755 28.35 -28.85 19.41
C LEU A 755 28.59 -29.57 20.76
N TYR A 756 29.32 -30.69 20.78
CA TYR A 756 29.53 -31.47 22.00
C TYR A 756 30.67 -30.94 22.89
N ASP A 757 30.42 -30.76 24.18
CA ASP A 757 31.45 -30.61 25.20
C ASP A 757 31.00 -31.25 26.54
N PRO A 758 31.83 -32.07 27.19
CA PRO A 758 31.48 -32.67 28.48
C PRO A 758 31.43 -31.67 29.65
N ASP A 759 31.99 -30.47 29.51
CA ASP A 759 31.92 -29.40 30.52
C ASP A 759 30.63 -28.57 30.37
N PRO A 760 29.66 -28.68 31.30
CA PRO A 760 28.41 -27.91 31.25
C PRO A 760 28.62 -26.39 31.41
N ASP A 761 29.79 -25.95 31.89
CA ASP A 761 30.08 -24.52 32.09
C ASP A 761 30.57 -23.84 30.79
N ARG A 762 30.87 -24.62 29.73
CA ARG A 762 31.26 -24.10 28.41
C ARG A 762 30.06 -23.58 27.62
N SER A 763 30.12 -22.29 27.25
CA SER A 763 29.04 -21.62 26.52
C SER A 763 28.92 -22.11 25.07
N GLY A 764 27.69 -22.32 24.58
CA GLY A 764 27.41 -22.69 23.19
C GLY A 764 27.48 -24.19 22.89
N ASN A 765 27.80 -25.01 23.90
CA ASN A 765 27.96 -26.47 23.78
C ASN A 765 26.90 -27.23 24.59
N THR A 766 26.74 -28.52 24.27
CA THR A 766 25.91 -29.45 25.05
C THR A 766 26.68 -30.71 25.41
N TYR A 767 26.39 -31.27 26.59
CA TYR A 767 26.96 -32.54 27.04
C TYR A 767 26.10 -33.76 26.67
N ALA A 768 24.94 -33.56 26.02
CA ALA A 768 24.04 -34.64 25.60
C ALA A 768 23.89 -34.64 24.07
N MET A 769 23.98 -35.82 23.44
CA MET A 769 23.94 -35.98 21.98
C MET A 769 22.83 -36.94 21.54
N SER A 770 21.78 -37.08 22.34
CA SER A 770 20.67 -37.99 22.08
C SER A 770 19.33 -37.37 22.43
N GLY A 771 18.29 -37.72 21.68
CA GLY A 771 16.92 -37.23 21.85
C GLY A 771 15.93 -38.01 20.97
N GLY A 772 14.65 -37.71 21.12
CA GLY A 772 13.59 -38.26 20.26
C GLY A 772 13.28 -37.31 19.10
N PHE A 773 13.57 -37.69 17.87
CA PHE A 773 13.36 -36.83 16.70
C PHE A 773 12.33 -37.42 15.73
N LEU A 774 11.60 -36.56 15.05
CA LEU A 774 10.75 -36.97 13.92
C LEU A 774 11.62 -37.29 12.70
N ASP A 775 11.30 -38.38 12.00
CA ASP A 775 12.08 -38.88 10.86
C ASP A 775 12.05 -37.94 9.64
N ASP A 776 10.94 -37.22 9.43
CA ASP A 776 10.79 -36.28 8.32
C ASP A 776 10.03 -35.02 8.76
N THR A 777 10.79 -33.96 9.06
CA THR A 777 10.27 -32.62 9.40
C THR A 777 10.27 -31.65 8.22
N ALA A 778 10.95 -32.00 7.12
CA ALA A 778 11.03 -31.14 5.95
C ALA A 778 9.95 -31.45 4.91
N GLY A 779 9.42 -32.68 4.89
CA GLY A 779 8.38 -33.12 3.97
C GLY A 779 7.02 -32.47 4.26
N PHE A 780 6.34 -31.97 3.23
CA PHE A 780 4.98 -31.44 3.32
C PHE A 780 4.27 -31.50 1.97
N ASP A 781 2.97 -31.79 1.95
CA ASP A 781 2.14 -31.72 0.73
C ASP A 781 1.52 -30.33 0.56
N ALA A 782 2.33 -29.37 0.09
CA ALA A 782 1.92 -27.97 0.00
C ALA A 782 0.78 -27.75 -1.01
N GLU A 783 0.80 -28.44 -2.14
CA GLU A 783 -0.19 -28.30 -3.20
C GLU A 783 -1.58 -28.72 -2.73
N PHE A 784 -1.67 -29.82 -1.98
CA PHE A 784 -2.93 -30.29 -1.40
C PHE A 784 -3.61 -29.25 -0.52
N PHE A 785 -2.83 -28.49 0.27
CA PHE A 785 -3.35 -27.42 1.13
C PHE A 785 -3.40 -26.05 0.44
N GLY A 786 -3.15 -25.96 -0.87
CA GLY A 786 -3.20 -24.71 -1.65
C GLY A 786 -2.02 -23.76 -1.40
N ILE A 787 -0.98 -24.23 -0.70
CA ILE A 787 0.19 -23.45 -0.26
C ILE A 787 1.26 -23.49 -1.36
N SER A 788 1.82 -22.33 -1.70
CA SER A 788 2.88 -22.26 -2.72
C SER A 788 4.20 -22.86 -2.21
N PRO A 789 5.07 -23.43 -3.08
CA PRO A 789 6.39 -23.92 -2.69
C PRO A 789 7.27 -22.89 -1.96
N ARG A 790 7.11 -21.59 -2.29
CA ARG A 790 7.84 -20.48 -1.68
C ARG A 790 7.35 -20.21 -0.25
N GLU A 791 6.04 -20.19 -0.06
CA GLU A 791 5.44 -20.08 1.27
C GLU A 791 5.77 -21.30 2.12
N ALA A 792 5.62 -22.51 1.57
CA ALA A 792 5.94 -23.76 2.25
C ALA A 792 7.38 -23.74 2.78
N SER A 793 8.37 -23.32 1.98
CA SER A 793 9.77 -23.17 2.40
C SER A 793 10.00 -22.20 3.56
N ALA A 794 9.16 -21.17 3.69
CA ALA A 794 9.24 -20.18 4.76
C ALA A 794 8.41 -20.53 6.01
N MET A 795 7.51 -21.52 5.91
CA MET A 795 6.68 -21.97 7.02
C MET A 795 7.46 -22.83 8.02
N ASP A 796 7.27 -22.57 9.31
CA ASP A 796 7.73 -23.44 10.38
C ASP A 796 7.17 -24.86 10.17
N PRO A 797 8.01 -25.92 10.20
CA PRO A 797 7.60 -27.32 10.15
C PRO A 797 6.43 -27.66 11.08
N GLN A 798 6.34 -27.01 12.24
CA GLN A 798 5.26 -27.18 13.19
C GLN A 798 3.89 -26.86 12.58
N GLN A 799 3.79 -25.79 11.77
CA GLN A 799 2.54 -25.44 11.07
C GLN A 799 2.17 -26.48 10.02
N ARG A 800 3.17 -27.01 9.29
CA ARG A 800 2.99 -28.02 8.24
C ARG A 800 2.46 -29.34 8.82
N LEU A 801 3.07 -29.78 9.93
CA LEU A 801 2.66 -30.98 10.65
C LEU A 801 1.24 -30.83 11.23
N LEU A 802 0.90 -29.67 11.79
CA LEU A 802 -0.45 -29.41 12.31
C LEU A 802 -1.53 -29.51 11.23
N LEU A 803 -1.28 -29.03 10.00
CA LEU A 803 -2.26 -29.12 8.91
C LEU A 803 -2.57 -30.56 8.54
N GLU A 804 -1.54 -31.36 8.28
CA GLU A 804 -1.71 -32.78 7.94
C GLU A 804 -2.33 -33.57 9.10
N THR A 805 -1.84 -33.40 10.32
CA THR A 805 -2.36 -34.13 11.49
C THR A 805 -3.79 -33.69 11.86
N SER A 806 -4.17 -32.43 11.62
CA SER A 806 -5.56 -32.00 11.80
C SER A 806 -6.49 -32.62 10.76
N TRP A 807 -6.05 -32.72 9.49
CA TRP A 807 -6.79 -33.43 8.45
C TRP A 807 -7.04 -34.89 8.86
N GLU A 808 -5.97 -35.59 9.27
CA GLU A 808 -6.03 -36.98 9.71
C GLU A 808 -6.95 -37.17 10.93
N ALA A 809 -6.91 -36.26 11.91
CA ALA A 809 -7.76 -36.33 13.11
C ALA A 809 -9.26 -36.17 12.77
N ILE A 810 -9.59 -35.36 11.76
CA ILE A 810 -10.97 -35.22 11.27
C ILE A 810 -11.41 -36.49 10.53
N GLU A 811 -10.56 -37.01 9.65
CA GLU A 811 -10.86 -38.26 8.92
C GLU A 811 -11.02 -39.46 9.85
N THR A 812 -10.23 -39.57 10.93
CA THR A 812 -10.36 -40.69 11.88
C THR A 812 -11.68 -40.65 12.67
N ALA A 813 -12.32 -39.48 12.78
CA ALA A 813 -13.68 -39.36 13.30
C ALA A 813 -14.77 -39.78 12.30
N GLY A 814 -14.41 -40.09 11.05
CA GLY A 814 -15.35 -40.40 9.97
C GLY A 814 -16.00 -39.17 9.35
N ILE A 815 -15.40 -37.99 9.54
CA ILE A 815 -15.91 -36.71 9.04
C ILE A 815 -15.14 -36.32 7.77
N ASN A 816 -15.85 -35.86 6.76
CA ASN A 816 -15.24 -35.25 5.58
C ASN A 816 -14.81 -33.81 5.91
N PRO A 817 -13.50 -33.46 5.87
CA PRO A 817 -13.03 -32.12 6.24
C PRO A 817 -13.69 -30.99 5.44
N SER A 818 -14.08 -31.24 4.19
CA SER A 818 -14.74 -30.23 3.34
C SER A 818 -16.16 -29.86 3.80
N GLU A 819 -16.80 -30.69 4.62
CA GLU A 819 -18.14 -30.41 5.17
C GLU A 819 -18.09 -29.46 6.38
N LEU A 820 -16.89 -29.20 6.92
CA LEU A 820 -16.69 -28.32 8.07
C LEU A 820 -16.51 -26.85 7.69
N THR A 821 -16.37 -26.53 6.40
CA THR A 821 -16.22 -25.16 5.93
C THR A 821 -17.47 -24.32 6.28
N GLY A 822 -17.26 -23.17 6.91
CA GLY A 822 -18.30 -22.26 7.40
C GLY A 822 -18.98 -22.72 8.69
N THR A 823 -18.42 -23.69 9.40
CA THR A 823 -18.98 -24.19 10.66
C THR A 823 -18.20 -23.68 11.88
N PRO A 824 -18.85 -23.50 13.06
CA PRO A 824 -18.20 -22.98 14.26
C PRO A 824 -17.39 -24.07 14.98
N VAL A 825 -16.32 -24.55 14.33
CA VAL A 825 -15.36 -25.50 14.90
C VAL A 825 -14.16 -24.71 15.45
N GLY A 826 -13.85 -24.90 16.72
CA GLY A 826 -12.71 -24.25 17.36
C GLY A 826 -11.38 -24.95 17.06
N VAL A 827 -10.27 -24.22 17.13
CA VAL A 827 -8.90 -24.72 16.95
C VAL A 827 -8.02 -24.21 18.09
N PHE A 828 -7.59 -25.11 18.96
CA PHE A 828 -6.78 -24.82 20.14
C PHE A 828 -5.46 -25.57 20.03
N VAL A 829 -4.36 -24.84 19.84
CA VAL A 829 -3.03 -25.42 19.61
C VAL A 829 -2.09 -25.02 20.74
N GLY A 830 -1.56 -26.00 21.45
CA GLY A 830 -0.40 -25.82 22.32
C GLY A 830 0.89 -25.88 21.51
N ALA A 831 1.70 -24.83 21.58
CA ALA A 831 3.00 -24.81 20.94
C ALA A 831 4.00 -24.04 21.79
N ASN A 832 5.26 -24.45 21.72
CA ASN A 832 6.36 -23.72 22.32
C ASN A 832 7.51 -23.61 21.32
N ASN A 833 8.41 -22.65 21.54
CA ASN A 833 9.67 -22.48 20.82
C ASN A 833 9.55 -22.24 19.29
N GLN A 834 9.71 -20.98 18.85
CA GLN A 834 9.74 -20.57 17.43
C GLN A 834 11.18 -20.33 16.98
N ASP A 835 11.98 -21.39 16.90
CA ASP A 835 13.40 -21.29 16.57
C ASP A 835 13.70 -21.40 15.07
N TYR A 836 12.71 -21.79 14.24
CA TYR A 836 12.88 -21.92 12.79
C TYR A 836 13.27 -20.59 12.13
N LEU A 837 12.73 -19.45 12.60
CA LEU A 837 13.05 -18.13 12.08
C LEU A 837 14.56 -17.81 12.17
N THR A 838 15.24 -18.31 13.20
CA THR A 838 16.68 -18.05 13.42
C THR A 838 17.59 -18.73 12.39
N ARG A 839 17.02 -19.62 11.56
CA ARG A 839 17.71 -20.27 10.44
C ARG A 839 17.91 -19.34 9.23
N PHE A 840 17.18 -18.23 9.15
CA PHE A 840 17.29 -17.28 8.05
C PHE A 840 18.27 -16.15 8.42
N SER A 841 19.46 -16.11 7.81
CA SER A 841 20.42 -14.99 7.93
C SER A 841 20.09 -13.83 6.98
N THR A 842 19.41 -14.15 5.88
CA THR A 842 18.81 -13.25 4.89
C THR A 842 17.53 -13.94 4.38
N VAL A 843 16.48 -13.17 4.07
CA VAL A 843 15.22 -13.75 3.56
C VAL A 843 15.48 -14.33 2.15
N PRO A 844 15.13 -15.61 1.89
CA PRO A 844 15.28 -16.18 0.56
C PRO A 844 14.49 -15.38 -0.48
N SER A 845 15.10 -15.11 -1.64
CA SER A 845 14.48 -14.35 -2.72
C SER A 845 13.09 -14.88 -3.07
N GLY A 846 12.06 -14.03 -2.94
CA GLY A 846 10.67 -14.39 -3.25
C GLY A 846 9.91 -15.10 -2.12
N ALA A 847 10.52 -15.29 -0.94
CA ALA A 847 9.83 -15.64 0.30
C ALA A 847 9.40 -14.39 1.13
N ASP A 848 9.70 -13.20 0.61
CA ASP A 848 9.39 -11.91 1.23
C ASP A 848 7.87 -11.77 1.49
N GLY A 849 7.50 -11.56 2.76
CA GLY A 849 6.11 -11.51 3.21
C GLY A 849 5.56 -12.82 3.79
N TYR A 850 6.12 -13.98 3.43
CA TYR A 850 5.70 -15.28 4.00
C TYR A 850 6.44 -15.64 5.29
N VAL A 851 7.63 -15.08 5.53
CA VAL A 851 8.45 -15.37 6.73
C VAL A 851 7.70 -15.02 8.02
N MET A 852 7.04 -13.87 8.07
CA MET A 852 6.26 -13.45 9.24
C MET A 852 5.11 -14.40 9.53
N THR A 853 4.27 -14.69 8.52
CA THR A 853 3.13 -15.60 8.67
C THR A 853 3.56 -17.05 8.87
N GLY A 854 4.72 -17.44 8.34
CA GLY A 854 5.26 -18.78 8.44
C GLY A 854 5.82 -19.13 9.82
N ASN A 855 6.18 -18.14 10.65
CA ASN A 855 6.90 -18.37 11.90
C ASN A 855 6.17 -17.84 13.16
N THR A 856 5.09 -17.07 13.00
CA THR A 856 4.36 -16.50 14.15
C THR A 856 3.47 -17.55 14.86
N ALA A 857 3.51 -17.61 16.20
CA ALA A 857 2.69 -18.53 17.03
C ALA A 857 1.20 -18.54 16.71
N SER A 858 0.58 -17.34 16.64
CA SER A 858 -0.87 -17.20 16.44
C SER A 858 -1.33 -17.79 15.10
N VAL A 859 -0.43 -17.89 14.13
CA VAL A 859 -0.73 -18.46 12.80
C VAL A 859 -0.83 -19.99 12.86
N MET A 860 -0.31 -20.68 13.88
CA MET A 860 -0.44 -22.14 13.99
C MET A 860 -1.91 -22.60 14.07
N SER A 861 -2.69 -22.04 14.99
CA SER A 861 -4.14 -22.30 15.08
C SER A 861 -4.91 -21.59 13.96
N GLY A 862 -4.55 -20.35 13.64
CA GLY A 862 -5.21 -19.55 12.61
C GLY A 862 -5.11 -20.15 11.21
N ARG A 863 -3.98 -20.78 10.85
CA ARG A 863 -3.79 -21.41 9.54
C ARG A 863 -4.59 -22.69 9.40
N VAL A 864 -4.68 -23.49 10.45
CA VAL A 864 -5.59 -24.65 10.49
C VAL A 864 -7.02 -24.16 10.28
N ALA A 865 -7.49 -23.18 11.05
CA ALA A 865 -8.82 -22.61 10.88
C ALA A 865 -9.05 -22.06 9.45
N TYR A 866 -8.08 -21.33 8.90
CA TYR A 866 -8.16 -20.76 7.55
C TYR A 866 -8.25 -21.84 6.45
N VAL A 867 -7.36 -22.84 6.49
CA VAL A 867 -7.27 -23.88 5.45
C VAL A 867 -8.52 -24.77 5.44
N PHE A 868 -9.08 -25.08 6.61
CA PHE A 868 -10.30 -25.88 6.72
C PHE A 868 -11.59 -25.03 6.65
N GLY A 869 -11.48 -23.70 6.63
CA GLY A 869 -12.61 -22.77 6.62
C GLY A 869 -13.45 -22.80 7.90
N LEU A 870 -12.83 -22.97 9.07
CA LEU A 870 -13.51 -23.09 10.36
C LEU A 870 -13.74 -21.70 10.96
N GLU A 871 -14.95 -21.45 11.49
CA GLU A 871 -15.38 -20.15 12.01
C GLU A 871 -15.48 -20.10 13.55
N GLY A 872 -14.96 -21.12 14.25
CA GLY A 872 -14.90 -21.14 15.72
C GLY A 872 -13.65 -20.46 16.29
N PRO A 873 -13.48 -20.44 17.64
CA PRO A 873 -12.33 -19.82 18.28
C PRO A 873 -11.01 -20.45 17.82
N ALA A 874 -10.04 -19.64 17.37
CA ALA A 874 -8.70 -20.10 16.99
C ALA A 874 -7.65 -19.52 17.95
N VAL A 875 -7.05 -20.36 18.79
CA VAL A 875 -6.14 -19.94 19.86
C VAL A 875 -4.87 -20.80 19.85
N THR A 876 -3.72 -20.12 19.78
CA THR A 876 -2.43 -20.75 20.10
C THR A 876 -2.04 -20.39 21.53
N VAL A 877 -1.71 -21.39 22.34
CA VAL A 877 -1.34 -21.23 23.75
C VAL A 877 0.12 -21.63 23.94
N ASP A 878 0.88 -20.77 24.62
CA ASP A 878 2.23 -21.08 25.11
C ASP A 878 2.26 -20.97 26.64
N THR A 879 2.18 -22.14 27.29
CA THR A 879 2.46 -22.33 28.71
C THR A 879 3.64 -23.30 28.88
N ALA A 880 4.62 -23.21 27.97
CA ALA A 880 5.76 -24.10 27.86
C ALA A 880 5.34 -25.58 27.77
N CYS A 881 5.89 -26.46 28.61
CA CYS A 881 5.65 -27.91 28.54
C CYS A 881 4.18 -28.34 28.78
N SER A 882 3.33 -27.46 29.32
CA SER A 882 1.92 -27.75 29.61
C SER A 882 0.94 -27.35 28.51
N SER A 883 1.43 -26.74 27.43
CA SER A 883 0.60 -26.04 26.42
C SER A 883 -0.50 -26.90 25.80
N SER A 884 -0.23 -28.17 25.49
CA SER A 884 -1.21 -29.07 24.87
C SER A 884 -2.38 -29.41 25.81
N LEU A 885 -2.13 -29.55 27.12
CA LEU A 885 -3.18 -29.79 28.11
C LEU A 885 -4.00 -28.53 28.41
N VAL A 886 -3.38 -27.35 28.36
CA VAL A 886 -4.10 -26.08 28.49
C VAL A 886 -4.98 -25.84 27.25
N ALA A 887 -4.49 -26.15 26.05
CA ALA A 887 -5.30 -26.11 24.82
C ALA A 887 -6.52 -27.05 24.92
N LEU A 888 -6.34 -28.29 25.41
CA LEU A 888 -7.45 -29.23 25.67
C LEU A 888 -8.45 -28.68 26.71
N HIS A 889 -7.95 -28.05 27.78
CA HIS A 889 -8.79 -27.43 28.80
C HIS A 889 -9.66 -26.30 28.21
N GLN A 890 -9.05 -25.40 27.42
CA GLN A 890 -9.76 -24.30 26.76
C GLN A 890 -10.76 -24.78 25.72
N ALA A 891 -10.40 -25.76 24.88
CA ALA A 891 -11.30 -26.37 23.92
C ALA A 891 -12.52 -27.00 24.61
N SER A 892 -12.29 -27.70 25.73
CA SER A 892 -13.36 -28.29 26.53
C SER A 892 -14.27 -27.23 27.14
N ALA A 893 -13.72 -26.09 27.57
CA ALA A 893 -14.49 -24.96 28.08
C ALA A 893 -15.36 -24.32 26.97
N ALA A 894 -14.78 -24.07 25.79
CA ALA A 894 -15.47 -23.50 24.64
C ALA A 894 -16.62 -24.39 24.12
N LEU A 895 -16.46 -25.72 24.18
CA LEU A 895 -17.52 -26.67 23.86
C LEU A 895 -18.66 -26.62 24.89
N ARG A 896 -18.35 -26.49 26.18
CA ARG A 896 -19.36 -26.38 27.24
C ARG A 896 -20.10 -25.04 27.22
N SER A 897 -19.41 -23.94 26.92
CA SER A 897 -20.02 -22.61 26.79
C SER A 897 -20.82 -22.42 25.50
N GLY A 898 -20.72 -23.37 24.55
CA GLY A 898 -21.42 -23.30 23.27
C GLY A 898 -20.79 -22.33 22.27
N GLU A 899 -19.55 -21.88 22.51
CA GLU A 899 -18.77 -21.06 21.57
C GLU A 899 -18.41 -21.82 20.29
N CYS A 900 -18.36 -23.15 20.36
CA CYS A 900 -18.17 -24.03 19.21
C CYS A 900 -18.95 -25.34 19.37
N SER A 901 -19.20 -26.02 18.25
CA SER A 901 -19.92 -27.31 18.21
C SER A 901 -19.01 -28.53 18.05
N MET A 902 -17.75 -28.29 17.69
CA MET A 902 -16.62 -29.23 17.73
C MET A 902 -15.36 -28.41 17.99
N ALA A 903 -14.29 -29.05 18.47
CA ALA A 903 -13.00 -28.38 18.62
C ALA A 903 -11.82 -29.30 18.32
N LEU A 904 -10.85 -28.81 17.56
CA LEU A 904 -9.52 -29.41 17.46
C LEU A 904 -8.69 -28.92 18.65
N ALA A 905 -8.14 -29.84 19.43
CA ALA A 905 -7.18 -29.56 20.49
C ALA A 905 -5.88 -30.32 20.21
N GLY A 906 -4.78 -29.62 20.04
CA GLY A 906 -3.51 -30.24 19.67
C GLY A 906 -2.29 -29.67 20.36
N GLY A 907 -1.17 -30.37 20.22
CA GLY A 907 0.15 -29.95 20.68
C GLY A 907 1.20 -30.25 19.62
N VAL A 908 2.15 -29.34 19.39
CA VAL A 908 3.30 -29.55 18.48
C VAL A 908 4.59 -29.03 19.10
N ALA A 909 5.68 -29.77 18.87
CA ALA A 909 7.04 -29.36 19.19
C ALA A 909 8.02 -29.93 18.16
N VAL A 910 8.76 -29.04 17.49
CA VAL A 910 9.88 -29.39 16.59
C VAL A 910 11.07 -28.51 16.94
N MET A 911 12.26 -29.10 16.99
CA MET A 911 13.52 -28.42 17.30
C MET A 911 14.28 -28.14 15.99
N SER A 912 14.20 -26.91 15.48
CA SER A 912 14.91 -26.54 14.25
C SER A 912 16.40 -26.26 14.50
N THR A 913 16.74 -25.91 15.74
CA THR A 913 18.10 -25.60 16.21
C THR A 913 18.46 -26.43 17.45
N PRO A 914 19.76 -26.58 17.77
CA PRO A 914 20.17 -27.28 19.00
C PRO A 914 20.04 -26.41 20.27
N GLY A 915 19.44 -25.22 20.20
CA GLY A 915 19.44 -24.22 21.27
C GLY A 915 18.91 -24.74 22.61
N THR A 916 17.82 -25.51 22.60
CA THR A 916 17.24 -26.11 23.82
C THR A 916 18.23 -27.03 24.54
N PHE A 917 19.03 -27.81 23.79
CA PHE A 917 20.04 -28.69 24.37
C PHE A 917 21.20 -27.89 24.97
N VAL A 918 21.64 -26.83 24.30
CA VAL A 918 22.70 -25.95 24.81
C VAL A 918 22.26 -25.26 26.12
N GLU A 919 21.07 -24.66 26.15
CA GLU A 919 20.59 -23.93 27.32
C GLU A 919 20.33 -24.85 28.53
N PHE A 920 19.74 -26.02 28.31
CA PHE A 920 19.51 -26.98 29.40
C PHE A 920 20.80 -27.68 29.87
N SER A 921 21.82 -27.80 29.01
CA SER A 921 23.14 -28.25 29.45
C SER A 921 23.76 -27.29 30.47
N ARG A 922 23.64 -25.96 30.26
CA ARG A 922 24.14 -24.97 31.23
C ARG A 922 23.42 -25.06 32.59
N GLN A 923 22.14 -25.41 32.56
CA GLN A 923 21.33 -25.61 33.77
C GLN A 923 21.54 -26.99 34.41
N ARG A 924 22.36 -27.86 33.79
CA ARG A 924 22.57 -29.26 34.19
C ARG A 924 21.24 -30.03 34.27
N GLY A 925 20.30 -29.68 33.39
CA GLY A 925 18.94 -30.21 33.37
C GLY A 925 18.74 -31.40 32.44
N LEU A 926 19.73 -31.75 31.61
CA LEU A 926 19.65 -32.85 30.66
C LEU A 926 20.17 -34.16 31.24
N SER A 927 19.53 -35.27 30.87
CA SER A 927 20.13 -36.60 31.04
C SER A 927 21.23 -36.82 30.01
N ALA A 928 22.37 -37.37 30.43
CA ALA A 928 23.53 -37.56 29.55
C ALA A 928 23.27 -38.57 28.42
N ASP A 929 22.39 -39.55 28.65
CA ASP A 929 21.99 -40.55 27.65
C ASP A 929 20.68 -40.17 26.91
N GLY A 930 20.16 -38.96 27.16
CA GLY A 930 18.93 -38.44 26.58
C GLY A 930 17.65 -39.15 27.02
N ARG A 931 17.67 -40.03 28.04
CA ARG A 931 16.50 -40.81 28.47
C ARG A 931 15.90 -40.26 29.76
N CYS A 932 14.58 -40.11 29.76
CA CYS A 932 13.82 -39.79 30.96
C CYS A 932 13.66 -41.03 31.87
N LYS A 933 14.32 -41.04 33.03
CA LYS A 933 14.28 -42.14 34.01
C LYS A 933 13.34 -41.81 35.17
N ALA A 934 12.09 -41.44 34.86
CA ALA A 934 11.13 -40.95 35.84
C ALA A 934 10.94 -41.94 37.01
N TYR A 935 11.03 -41.43 38.25
CA TYR A 935 10.92 -42.18 39.51
C TYR A 935 11.99 -43.26 39.76
N ALA A 936 12.98 -43.42 38.88
CA ALA A 936 14.08 -44.34 39.10
C ALA A 936 15.17 -43.74 40.00
N GLU A 937 15.92 -44.59 40.72
CA GLU A 937 17.07 -44.16 41.53
C GLU A 937 18.13 -43.44 40.69
N GLY A 938 18.28 -43.83 39.42
CA GLY A 938 19.22 -43.23 38.47
C GLY A 938 18.70 -42.02 37.68
N ALA A 939 17.64 -41.34 38.15
CA ALA A 939 17.13 -40.14 37.49
C ALA A 939 18.13 -38.99 37.53
N ASP A 940 18.57 -38.52 36.37
CA ASP A 940 19.69 -37.57 36.22
C ASP A 940 19.37 -36.34 35.34
N GLY A 941 18.16 -36.24 34.79
CA GLY A 941 17.71 -35.09 34.00
C GLY A 941 16.61 -35.44 33.01
N THR A 942 16.25 -34.47 32.16
CA THR A 942 15.26 -34.66 31.09
C THR A 942 15.91 -35.09 29.78
N GLY A 943 15.19 -35.90 29.01
CA GLY A 943 15.42 -36.13 27.59
C GLY A 943 14.44 -35.30 26.77
N TRP A 944 14.89 -34.67 25.69
CA TRP A 944 14.03 -33.90 24.79
C TRP A 944 13.53 -34.75 23.62
N GLY A 945 12.28 -34.51 23.24
CA GLY A 945 11.63 -35.17 22.13
C GLY A 945 10.76 -34.22 21.32
N GLU A 946 10.54 -34.58 20.07
CA GLU A 946 9.64 -33.89 19.14
C GLU A 946 8.31 -34.63 19.00
N GLY A 947 7.30 -33.95 18.47
CA GLY A 947 6.06 -34.62 18.12
C GLY A 947 4.92 -33.66 17.82
N VAL A 948 3.86 -34.23 17.27
CA VAL A 948 2.56 -33.58 17.10
C VAL A 948 1.45 -34.53 17.48
N GLY A 949 0.42 -34.02 18.16
CA GLY A 949 -0.80 -34.75 18.45
C GLY A 949 -2.00 -33.83 18.35
N VAL A 950 -3.07 -34.28 17.69
CA VAL A 950 -4.32 -33.52 17.53
C VAL A 950 -5.50 -34.42 17.90
N LEU A 951 -6.42 -33.88 18.69
CA LEU A 951 -7.67 -34.50 19.12
C LEU A 951 -8.84 -33.71 18.56
N LEU A 952 -9.85 -34.41 18.04
CA LEU A 952 -11.14 -33.81 17.71
C LEU A 952 -12.13 -34.07 18.83
N LEU A 953 -12.72 -33.00 19.36
CA LEU A 953 -13.56 -32.99 20.54
C LEU A 953 -15.00 -32.58 20.21
N GLU A 954 -15.94 -33.21 20.89
CA GLU A 954 -17.37 -32.87 20.85
C GLU A 954 -17.98 -32.97 22.25
N ARG A 955 -19.20 -32.46 22.42
CA ARG A 955 -20.05 -32.89 23.54
C ARG A 955 -20.58 -34.30 23.27
N LEU A 956 -20.76 -35.10 24.31
CA LEU A 956 -21.24 -36.48 24.19
C LEU A 956 -22.63 -36.55 23.53
N SER A 957 -23.51 -35.59 23.85
CA SER A 957 -24.82 -35.49 23.21
C SER A 957 -24.71 -35.30 21.68
N ASP A 958 -23.83 -34.39 21.24
CA ASP A 958 -23.60 -34.08 19.83
C ASP A 958 -22.96 -35.27 19.10
N ALA A 959 -21.94 -35.91 19.69
CA ALA A 959 -21.30 -37.09 19.12
C ALA A 959 -22.31 -38.22 18.90
N ARG A 960 -23.22 -38.43 19.86
CA ARG A 960 -24.30 -39.42 19.73
C ARG A 960 -25.31 -39.03 18.66
N ALA A 961 -25.71 -37.76 18.61
CA ALA A 961 -26.66 -37.25 17.62
C ALA A 961 -26.12 -37.38 16.19
N ARG A 962 -24.81 -37.18 16.01
CA ARG A 962 -24.11 -37.30 14.72
C ARG A 962 -23.65 -38.73 14.40
N GLY A 963 -23.76 -39.66 15.35
CA GLY A 963 -23.31 -41.05 15.19
C GLY A 963 -21.80 -41.23 15.18
N HIS A 964 -21.04 -40.27 15.70
CA HIS A 964 -19.59 -40.32 15.79
C HIS A 964 -19.12 -41.31 16.86
N ARG A 965 -18.01 -42.00 16.59
CA ARG A 965 -17.41 -42.96 17.53
C ARG A 965 -16.71 -42.20 18.66
N VAL A 966 -17.08 -42.48 19.91
CA VAL A 966 -16.36 -41.97 21.07
C VAL A 966 -15.13 -42.83 21.35
N LEU A 967 -13.94 -42.22 21.32
CA LEU A 967 -12.65 -42.85 21.62
C LEU A 967 -12.34 -42.78 23.12
N ALA A 968 -12.61 -41.64 23.76
CA ALA A 968 -12.42 -41.44 25.19
C ALA A 968 -13.29 -40.28 25.71
N VAL A 969 -13.45 -40.21 27.04
CA VAL A 969 -14.18 -39.15 27.74
C VAL A 969 -13.20 -38.30 28.55
N VAL A 970 -13.24 -36.97 28.38
CA VAL A 970 -12.47 -36.03 29.20
C VAL A 970 -13.21 -35.82 30.52
N ARG A 971 -12.79 -36.54 31.57
CA ARG A 971 -13.48 -36.55 32.86
C ARG A 971 -13.35 -35.25 33.66
N GLY A 972 -12.26 -34.52 33.47
CA GLY A 972 -11.99 -33.26 34.16
C GLY A 972 -10.65 -32.66 33.73
N SER A 973 -10.50 -31.36 33.87
CA SER A 973 -9.25 -30.63 33.59
C SER A 973 -9.18 -29.36 34.43
N ALA A 974 -7.99 -28.97 34.85
CA ALA A 974 -7.75 -27.76 35.64
C ALA A 974 -6.38 -27.16 35.31
N VAL A 975 -6.25 -25.85 35.51
CA VAL A 975 -5.02 -25.08 35.29
C VAL A 975 -4.81 -24.15 36.48
N ASN A 976 -3.58 -24.07 37.02
CA ASN A 976 -3.21 -23.09 38.03
C ASN A 976 -1.73 -22.65 37.88
N GLN A 977 -1.30 -21.73 38.75
CA GLN A 977 0.08 -21.30 38.87
C GLN A 977 0.61 -21.58 40.28
N ASP A 978 1.92 -21.81 40.37
CA ASP A 978 2.59 -22.12 41.63
C ASP A 978 2.67 -20.91 42.57
N GLY A 979 2.60 -19.68 42.03
CA GLY A 979 2.77 -18.43 42.76
C GLY A 979 4.25 -18.16 43.11
N ALA A 980 4.50 -17.30 44.10
CA ALA A 980 5.86 -17.05 44.56
C ALA A 980 6.43 -18.31 45.28
N SER A 981 7.50 -18.90 44.72
CA SER A 981 8.20 -20.08 45.26
C SER A 981 9.73 -19.85 45.34
N ASN A 982 10.53 -20.88 45.64
CA ASN A 982 11.98 -20.81 45.81
C ASN A 982 12.78 -20.60 44.50
N GLY A 983 12.12 -20.16 43.44
CA GLY A 983 12.70 -19.90 42.12
C GLY A 983 11.61 -20.05 41.05
N LEU A 984 11.73 -19.34 39.93
CA LEU A 984 10.72 -19.35 38.87
C LEU A 984 10.41 -20.76 38.33
N THR A 985 11.40 -21.66 38.35
CA THR A 985 11.29 -23.05 37.90
C THR A 985 11.18 -24.06 39.03
N ALA A 986 11.13 -23.61 40.30
CA ALA A 986 11.05 -24.49 41.46
C ALA A 986 9.59 -24.90 41.72
N PRO A 987 9.25 -26.21 41.75
CA PRO A 987 7.88 -26.66 41.89
C PRO A 987 7.30 -26.39 43.29
N ASN A 988 6.00 -26.10 43.36
CA ASN A 988 5.26 -25.93 44.61
C ASN A 988 4.29 -27.11 44.87
N GLY A 989 4.66 -28.00 45.80
CA GLY A 989 3.86 -29.19 46.14
C GLY A 989 2.38 -28.90 46.45
N PRO A 990 2.05 -27.96 47.35
CA PRO A 990 0.65 -27.59 47.62
C PRO A 990 -0.14 -27.09 46.40
N SER A 991 0.49 -26.34 45.50
CA SER A 991 -0.16 -25.89 44.26
C SER A 991 -0.45 -27.05 43.31
N GLN A 992 0.48 -28.01 43.20
CA GLN A 992 0.31 -29.24 42.43
C GLN A 992 -0.84 -30.11 43.00
N GLU A 993 -0.94 -30.26 44.33
CA GLU A 993 -2.07 -30.97 44.94
C GLU A 993 -3.42 -30.30 44.64
N ARG A 994 -3.48 -28.96 44.66
CA ARG A 994 -4.72 -28.21 44.38
C ARG A 994 -5.21 -28.42 42.96
N VAL A 995 -4.34 -28.32 41.95
CA VAL A 995 -4.75 -28.50 40.54
C VAL A 995 -5.19 -29.93 40.26
N ILE A 996 -4.52 -30.93 40.85
CA ILE A 996 -4.95 -32.34 40.73
C ILE A 996 -6.32 -32.55 41.37
N ARG A 997 -6.55 -32.03 42.58
CA ARG A 997 -7.86 -32.12 43.25
C ARG A 997 -8.97 -31.42 42.45
N GLN A 998 -8.67 -30.26 41.86
CA GLN A 998 -9.63 -29.52 41.04
C GLN A 998 -9.98 -30.25 39.74
N ALA A 999 -9.03 -30.96 39.12
CA ALA A 999 -9.31 -31.75 37.92
C ALA A 999 -10.10 -33.06 38.22
N LEU A 1000 -10.02 -33.56 39.46
CA LEU A 1000 -10.72 -34.78 39.91
C LEU A 1000 -12.11 -34.51 40.50
N ALA A 1001 -12.35 -33.28 40.97
CA ALA A 1001 -13.65 -32.82 41.46
C ALA A 1001 -14.61 -32.62 40.27
#